data_AF-A0A973JLQ9-F1
#
_entry.id   AF-A0A973JLQ9-F1
#
_cell.length_a   1.000
_cell.length_b   1.000
_cell.length_c   1.000
_cell.angle_alpha   90.00
_cell.angle_beta   90.00
_cell.angle_gamma   90.00
#
_symmetry.space_group_name_H-M   'P 1'
#
loop_
_entity.id
_entity.type
_entity.pdbx_description
1 polymer ?
#
loop_
_entity_poly.entity_id
_entity_poly.type
_entity_poly.pdbx_seq_one_letter_code
_entity_poly.pdbx_strand_id
1 'polypeptide(L)'
;MKRVELLDQRVVDRIDSSSVIGVDIGSRGAKAVLLHGDELYVAQVPTGVNIQETADELLDELLDEAGLDRGQIRYIVGTGFGRIALQFIGIPTEVVTEISCHAMGAHYLNADTRTIIDIGGQDSKAIQVDPKNGKVVRFIMNDKCAAGTGRFLEKAASLLEFTIAELGPAALLARSHPQISSQCVVFAESEIISHRAHGETREAIAAGLHYASARRVKNLVSKIPLEGDLVFTGGVSSNVGMKTALEDLIGLPITTLKLDPVYAGALGAAVYAQNFYLRDRNVSAENSAIHKADFSELIERTTLAEKEFIDRSDVKKVGYLCSYTPIEVLAASGVAHTRLMKCGDQAVVSSGEQFTKSVFCDFTKSVLGHFAEKNELHTGLDRIVSFYTCASMKATAETIDNFFVPTLGYVVPRDGSREAGRTFFRHEILNFRNDLAKLGGKQVSDDELSEQIRLYNRARALIREISALRKRDNPPLTGRDFLEITRAFYNLQPEAQLVLLEDVYTRLAGIPESGSAPLRLMMAGGIVADGDRRILDLVEDQIGARIVVEDHCSGLGAFYHDTDEKIDPWQALANAYLDKAPCARQTPLSKRLDFSVQLASEYRVQGVIYHYLKFCPCYGMAKNSFVHRFQDLGLPVLELASDYSLGDTGQIKTRLEAFVEVLKETQEK
;
A
#
# COMPACT_ATOMS: atom_id res chain seq x y z
N MET A 1 -32.81 17.08 -16.88
CA MET A 1 -33.77 15.95 -16.72
C MET A 1 -34.19 15.81 -15.26
N LYS A 2 -35.40 15.36 -14.93
CA LYS A 2 -35.79 15.19 -13.51
C LYS A 2 -35.05 14.01 -12.88
N ARG A 3 -34.29 14.26 -11.80
CA ARG A 3 -33.46 13.21 -11.15
C ARG A 3 -34.28 12.02 -10.64
N VAL A 4 -35.49 12.28 -10.15
CA VAL A 4 -36.43 11.24 -9.66
C VAL A 4 -36.88 10.27 -10.74
N GLU A 5 -36.83 10.67 -12.01
CA GLU A 5 -37.16 9.79 -13.13
C GLU A 5 -36.01 8.84 -13.47
N LEU A 6 -34.76 9.24 -13.17
CA LEU A 6 -33.54 8.55 -13.56
C LEU A 6 -32.90 7.71 -12.44
N LEU A 7 -32.99 8.17 -11.19
CA LEU A 7 -32.36 7.55 -10.03
C LEU A 7 -33.32 6.64 -9.26
N ASP A 8 -32.77 5.76 -8.41
CA ASP A 8 -33.57 4.88 -7.55
C ASP A 8 -34.27 5.69 -6.45
N GLN A 9 -35.59 5.52 -6.33
CA GLN A 9 -36.45 6.26 -5.41
C GLN A 9 -36.07 6.07 -3.94
N ARG A 10 -35.37 4.99 -3.58
CA ARG A 10 -34.95 4.70 -2.20
C ARG A 10 -33.79 5.56 -1.74
N VAL A 11 -33.04 6.16 -2.68
CA VAL A 11 -31.80 6.90 -2.40
C VAL A 11 -31.80 8.31 -2.97
N VAL A 12 -32.68 8.63 -3.93
CA VAL A 12 -32.76 9.96 -4.55
C VAL A 12 -33.05 11.09 -3.54
N ASP A 13 -33.83 10.82 -2.49
CA ASP A 13 -34.16 11.80 -1.44
C ASP A 13 -32.96 12.20 -0.58
N ARG A 14 -31.84 11.46 -0.67
CA ARG A 14 -30.57 11.83 -0.03
C ARG A 14 -29.87 12.95 -0.78
N ILE A 15 -30.28 13.25 -2.02
CA ILE A 15 -29.73 14.32 -2.82
C ILE A 15 -30.44 15.64 -2.49
N ASP A 16 -29.71 16.59 -1.92
CA ASP A 16 -30.21 17.95 -1.64
C ASP A 16 -30.30 18.82 -2.91
N SER A 17 -30.65 20.10 -2.76
CA SER A 17 -30.82 21.04 -3.87
C SER A 17 -29.54 21.82 -4.25
N SER A 18 -28.37 21.45 -3.73
CA SER A 18 -27.11 22.13 -4.03
C SER A 18 -26.66 21.90 -5.47
N SER A 19 -25.91 22.86 -6.03
CA SER A 19 -25.30 22.74 -7.35
C SER A 19 -23.90 22.14 -7.22
N VAL A 20 -23.75 20.86 -7.56
CA VAL A 20 -22.46 20.15 -7.47
C VAL A 20 -22.18 19.34 -8.73
N ILE A 21 -20.90 19.23 -9.07
CA ILE A 21 -20.46 18.57 -10.31
C ILE A 21 -19.55 17.38 -9.98
N GLY A 22 -19.80 16.26 -10.64
CA GLY A 22 -18.87 15.14 -10.71
C GLY A 22 -18.25 15.03 -12.10
N VAL A 23 -16.94 14.90 -12.17
CA VAL A 23 -16.18 14.80 -13.42
C VAL A 23 -15.40 13.48 -13.44
N ASP A 24 -15.68 12.63 -14.42
CA ASP A 24 -14.98 11.37 -14.67
C ASP A 24 -14.19 11.44 -15.98
N ILE A 25 -12.87 11.60 -15.88
CA ILE A 25 -12.00 11.71 -17.05
C ILE A 25 -11.36 10.36 -17.31
N GLY A 26 -11.90 9.62 -18.28
CA GLY A 26 -11.31 8.38 -18.78
C GLY A 26 -10.20 8.61 -19.81
N SER A 27 -9.55 7.54 -20.27
CA SER A 27 -8.45 7.63 -21.25
C SER A 27 -8.87 8.06 -22.66
N ARG A 28 -10.16 7.95 -23.00
CA ARG A 28 -10.69 8.23 -24.35
C ARG A 28 -11.94 9.10 -24.38
N GLY A 29 -12.70 9.13 -23.29
CA GLY A 29 -13.82 10.03 -23.15
C GLY A 29 -13.97 10.45 -21.70
N ALA A 30 -14.28 11.72 -21.50
CA ALA A 30 -14.57 12.32 -20.24
C ALA A 30 -16.08 12.55 -20.12
N LYS A 31 -16.63 12.42 -18.91
CA LYS A 31 -18.05 12.60 -18.61
C LYS A 31 -18.18 13.50 -17.40
N ALA A 32 -19.24 14.29 -17.37
CA ALA A 32 -19.60 15.04 -16.20
C ALA A 32 -21.09 14.94 -15.92
N VAL A 33 -21.44 15.05 -14.64
CA VAL A 33 -22.82 15.09 -14.15
C VAL A 33 -22.94 16.29 -13.23
N LEU A 34 -23.94 17.14 -13.49
CA LEU A 34 -24.35 18.22 -12.61
C LEU A 34 -25.66 17.83 -11.92
N LEU A 35 -25.65 17.89 -10.59
CA LEU A 35 -26.85 17.85 -9.77
C LEU A 35 -27.21 19.29 -9.39
N HIS A 36 -28.43 19.74 -9.73
CA HIS A 36 -28.91 21.08 -9.42
C HIS A 36 -30.41 21.06 -9.13
N GLY A 37 -30.81 21.43 -7.91
CA GLY A 37 -32.21 21.37 -7.52
C GLY A 37 -32.78 19.94 -7.69
N ASP A 38 -33.88 19.81 -8.42
CA ASP A 38 -34.47 18.51 -8.77
C ASP A 38 -34.02 17.96 -10.14
N GLU A 39 -33.04 18.61 -10.76
CA GLU A 39 -32.57 18.30 -12.09
C GLU A 39 -31.16 17.68 -12.09
N LEU A 40 -30.95 16.85 -13.11
CA LEU A 40 -29.68 16.21 -13.44
C LEU A 40 -29.37 16.54 -14.90
N TYR A 41 -28.13 16.97 -15.14
CA TYR A 41 -27.56 17.28 -16.46
C TYR A 41 -26.31 16.42 -16.67
N VAL A 42 -26.03 16.06 -17.93
CA VAL A 42 -24.89 15.21 -18.29
C VAL A 42 -24.16 15.80 -19.48
N ALA A 43 -22.84 15.70 -19.48
CA ALA A 43 -21.98 16.10 -20.58
C ALA A 43 -20.96 15.00 -20.88
N GLN A 44 -20.58 14.86 -22.15
CA GLN A 44 -19.59 13.89 -22.58
C GLN A 44 -18.77 14.41 -23.76
N VAL A 45 -17.45 14.44 -23.58
CA VAL A 45 -16.49 14.88 -24.60
C VAL A 45 -15.36 13.88 -24.78
N PRO A 46 -14.68 13.83 -25.94
CA PRO A 46 -13.44 13.07 -26.11
C PRO A 46 -12.34 13.58 -25.17
N THR A 47 -11.56 12.69 -24.58
CA THR A 47 -10.45 13.12 -23.70
C THR A 47 -9.31 13.73 -24.53
N GLY A 48 -9.01 15.01 -24.30
CA GLY A 48 -7.92 15.74 -24.94
C GLY A 48 -6.54 15.48 -24.31
N VAL A 49 -5.50 16.09 -24.89
CA VAL A 49 -4.13 16.04 -24.34
C VAL A 49 -4.03 16.88 -23.05
N ASN A 50 -4.72 18.03 -23.02
CA ASN A 50 -4.83 18.86 -21.84
C ASN A 50 -6.10 18.50 -21.05
N ILE A 51 -5.91 17.86 -19.90
CA ILE A 51 -6.99 17.37 -19.04
C ILE A 51 -7.84 18.53 -18.49
N GLN A 52 -7.22 19.69 -18.23
CA GLN A 52 -7.94 20.85 -17.70
C GLN A 52 -8.88 21.45 -18.76
N GLU A 53 -8.43 21.57 -20.01
CA GLU A 53 -9.28 22.02 -21.12
C GLU A 53 -10.48 21.09 -21.33
N THR A 54 -10.27 19.76 -21.29
CA THR A 54 -11.35 18.77 -21.37
C THR A 54 -12.35 18.93 -20.22
N ALA A 55 -11.87 19.26 -19.02
CA ALA A 55 -12.74 19.48 -17.87
C ALA A 55 -13.52 20.79 -17.97
N ASP A 56 -12.88 21.86 -18.44
CA ASP A 56 -13.52 23.15 -18.68
C ASP A 56 -14.60 23.04 -19.76
N GLU A 57 -14.36 22.30 -20.85
CA GLU A 57 -15.36 22.02 -21.89
C GLU A 57 -16.60 21.30 -21.32
N LEU A 58 -16.40 20.26 -20.49
CA LEU A 58 -17.50 19.58 -19.81
C LEU A 58 -18.29 20.50 -18.87
N LEU A 59 -17.59 21.38 -18.15
CA LEU A 59 -18.25 22.33 -17.24
C LEU A 59 -19.07 23.35 -18.02
N ASP A 60 -18.50 23.93 -19.08
CA ASP A 60 -19.17 24.94 -19.88
C ASP A 60 -20.42 24.33 -20.55
N GLU A 61 -20.36 23.10 -21.08
CA GLU A 61 -21.54 22.38 -21.59
C GLU A 61 -22.65 22.21 -20.53
N LEU A 62 -22.28 21.76 -19.32
CA LEU A 62 -23.25 21.57 -18.23
C LEU A 62 -23.88 22.88 -17.76
N LEU A 63 -23.08 23.94 -17.67
CA LEU A 63 -23.51 25.25 -17.20
C LEU A 63 -24.42 25.96 -18.20
N ASP A 64 -24.09 25.85 -19.49
CA ASP A 64 -24.92 26.38 -20.57
C ASP A 64 -26.27 25.66 -20.63
N GLU A 65 -26.30 24.33 -20.48
CA GLU A 65 -27.54 23.55 -20.46
C GLU A 65 -28.40 23.85 -19.21
N ALA A 66 -27.75 24.05 -18.06
CA ALA A 66 -28.44 24.36 -16.80
C ALA A 66 -28.80 25.85 -16.63
N GLY A 67 -28.25 26.74 -17.47
CA GLY A 67 -28.41 28.19 -17.32
C GLY A 67 -27.80 28.73 -16.03
N LEU A 68 -26.63 28.21 -15.62
CA LEU A 68 -25.94 28.56 -14.39
C LEU A 68 -24.60 29.24 -14.65
N ASP A 69 -24.23 30.18 -13.79
CA ASP A 69 -22.88 30.74 -13.76
C ASP A 69 -21.93 29.86 -12.93
N ARG A 70 -20.63 29.84 -13.28
CA ARG A 70 -19.58 29.09 -12.55
C ARG A 70 -19.59 29.35 -11.03
N GLY A 71 -19.91 30.58 -10.60
CA GLY A 71 -19.98 30.97 -9.19
C GLY A 71 -21.13 30.34 -8.39
N GLN A 72 -22.10 29.70 -9.06
CA GLN A 72 -23.20 28.99 -8.42
C GLN A 72 -22.83 27.54 -8.05
N ILE A 73 -21.74 27.01 -8.58
CA ILE A 73 -21.24 25.67 -8.27
C ILE A 73 -20.60 25.67 -6.88
N ARG A 74 -21.05 24.74 -6.04
CA ARG A 74 -20.65 24.65 -4.63
C ARG A 74 -19.48 23.73 -4.39
N TYR A 75 -19.36 22.69 -5.20
CA TYR A 75 -18.34 21.67 -5.05
C TYR A 75 -18.13 20.91 -6.35
N ILE A 76 -16.90 20.49 -6.60
CA ILE A 76 -16.56 19.62 -7.72
C ILE A 76 -15.81 18.39 -7.20
N VAL A 77 -16.15 17.20 -7.67
CA VAL A 77 -15.34 16.01 -7.44
C VAL A 77 -14.84 15.45 -8.76
N GLY A 78 -13.54 15.24 -8.83
CA GLY A 78 -12.87 14.62 -9.97
C GLY A 78 -12.53 13.15 -9.74
N THR A 79 -12.64 12.34 -10.78
CA THR A 79 -12.18 10.95 -10.80
C THR A 79 -11.47 10.58 -12.12
N GLY A 80 -10.93 9.36 -12.20
CA GLY A 80 -10.10 8.92 -13.32
C GLY A 80 -8.80 9.73 -13.45
N PHE A 81 -8.47 10.17 -14.67
CA PHE A 81 -7.35 11.08 -14.94
C PHE A 81 -7.56 12.49 -14.37
N GLY A 82 -8.80 12.84 -13.99
CA GLY A 82 -9.11 14.11 -13.31
C GLY A 82 -8.42 14.24 -11.95
N ARG A 83 -7.98 13.12 -11.36
CA ARG A 83 -7.23 13.09 -10.09
C ARG A 83 -5.86 13.76 -10.14
N ILE A 84 -5.30 13.97 -11.34
CA ILE A 84 -3.91 14.42 -11.51
C ILE A 84 -3.82 15.90 -11.94
N ALA A 85 -4.90 16.48 -12.47
CA ALA A 85 -4.81 17.74 -13.22
C ALA A 85 -5.96 18.74 -13.05
N LEU A 86 -7.01 18.43 -12.28
CA LEU A 86 -8.12 19.38 -12.09
C LEU A 86 -7.72 20.49 -11.11
N GLN A 87 -7.69 21.73 -11.59
CA GLN A 87 -7.49 22.94 -10.79
C GLN A 87 -8.63 23.93 -11.06
N PHE A 88 -9.76 23.78 -10.38
CA PHE A 88 -10.85 24.74 -10.48
C PHE A 88 -10.61 25.90 -9.50
N ILE A 89 -9.98 26.97 -10.00
CA ILE A 89 -9.72 28.17 -9.22
C ILE A 89 -11.06 28.77 -8.77
N GLY A 90 -11.25 28.87 -7.45
CA GLY A 90 -12.43 29.50 -6.85
C GLY A 90 -13.60 28.56 -6.53
N ILE A 91 -13.49 27.26 -6.78
CA ILE A 91 -14.51 26.26 -6.41
C ILE A 91 -13.86 25.14 -5.59
N PRO A 92 -14.39 24.80 -4.39
CA PRO A 92 -13.91 23.64 -3.63
C PRO A 92 -13.90 22.38 -4.49
N THR A 93 -12.75 21.71 -4.55
CA THR A 93 -12.54 20.54 -5.41
C THR A 93 -11.90 19.43 -4.62
N GLU A 94 -12.43 18.22 -4.75
CA GLU A 94 -11.85 17.00 -4.18
C GLU A 94 -11.67 15.92 -5.24
N VAL A 95 -10.86 14.91 -4.91
CA VAL A 95 -10.62 13.78 -5.80
C VAL A 95 -11.07 12.49 -5.13
N VAL A 96 -11.88 11.71 -5.85
CA VAL A 96 -12.39 10.42 -5.38
C VAL A 96 -12.01 9.33 -6.37
N THR A 97 -11.75 8.12 -5.87
CA THR A 97 -11.31 7.04 -6.76
C THR A 97 -12.41 6.60 -7.73
N GLU A 98 -12.02 6.18 -8.93
CA GLU A 98 -12.98 5.73 -9.97
C GLU A 98 -13.82 4.56 -9.45
N ILE A 99 -13.22 3.68 -8.63
CA ILE A 99 -13.89 2.54 -8.01
C ILE A 99 -15.03 3.01 -7.09
N SER A 100 -14.74 3.94 -6.18
CA SER A 100 -15.72 4.49 -5.24
C SER A 100 -16.81 5.27 -5.97
N CYS A 101 -16.45 6.04 -6.99
CA CYS A 101 -17.39 6.77 -7.83
C CYS A 101 -18.32 5.84 -8.60
N HIS A 102 -17.79 4.81 -9.28
CA HIS A 102 -18.62 3.85 -10.00
C HIS A 102 -19.52 3.03 -9.06
N ALA A 103 -19.03 2.66 -7.87
CA ALA A 103 -19.83 2.01 -6.84
C ALA A 103 -21.01 2.88 -6.39
N MET A 104 -20.72 4.14 -6.05
CA MET A 104 -21.73 5.10 -5.60
C MET A 104 -22.73 5.40 -6.71
N GLY A 105 -22.27 5.68 -7.94
CA GLY A 105 -23.13 5.94 -9.07
C GLY A 105 -24.05 4.78 -9.39
N ALA A 106 -23.52 3.55 -9.45
CA ALA A 106 -24.34 2.36 -9.67
C ALA A 106 -25.38 2.15 -8.55
N HIS A 107 -25.03 2.42 -7.29
CA HIS A 107 -25.97 2.35 -6.18
C HIS A 107 -27.11 3.38 -6.29
N TYR A 108 -26.81 4.60 -6.75
CA TYR A 108 -27.83 5.63 -6.98
C TYR A 108 -28.72 5.33 -8.21
N LEU A 109 -28.22 4.53 -9.16
CA LEU A 109 -28.99 4.05 -10.30
C LEU A 109 -29.84 2.81 -9.96
N ASN A 110 -29.35 1.96 -9.07
CA ASN A 110 -30.04 0.79 -8.53
C ASN A 110 -29.56 0.51 -7.10
N ALA A 111 -30.41 0.72 -6.10
CA ALA A 111 -30.00 0.60 -4.70
C ALA A 111 -29.65 -0.84 -4.29
N ASP A 112 -30.12 -1.85 -5.04
CA ASP A 112 -29.81 -3.26 -4.79
C ASP A 112 -28.47 -3.71 -5.39
N THR A 113 -27.70 -2.82 -6.04
CA THR A 113 -26.41 -3.14 -6.65
C THR A 113 -25.47 -3.83 -5.65
N ARG A 114 -25.03 -5.04 -5.97
CA ARG A 114 -24.09 -5.83 -5.16
C ARG A 114 -22.77 -6.11 -5.87
N THR A 115 -22.81 -6.23 -7.20
CA THR A 115 -21.64 -6.53 -8.02
C THR A 115 -21.62 -5.59 -9.21
N ILE A 116 -20.46 -4.98 -9.47
CA ILE A 116 -20.23 -4.14 -10.65
C ILE A 116 -19.10 -4.75 -11.47
N ILE A 117 -19.34 -4.83 -12.78
CA ILE A 117 -18.30 -5.00 -13.79
C ILE A 117 -18.07 -3.62 -14.37
N ASP A 118 -16.88 -3.08 -14.18
CA ASP A 118 -16.47 -1.82 -14.78
C ASP A 118 -15.45 -2.10 -15.88
N ILE A 119 -15.72 -1.67 -17.11
CA ILE A 119 -14.78 -1.85 -18.23
C ILE A 119 -14.48 -0.49 -18.85
N GLY A 120 -13.28 0.00 -18.55
CA GLY A 120 -12.72 1.19 -19.13
C GLY A 120 -11.96 0.94 -20.43
N GLY A 121 -11.27 1.97 -20.91
CA GLY A 121 -10.43 1.88 -22.10
C GLY A 121 -9.13 1.09 -21.90
N GLN A 122 -8.62 1.01 -20.66
CA GLN A 122 -7.30 0.45 -20.35
C GLN A 122 -7.29 -0.66 -19.31
N ASP A 123 -8.33 -0.74 -18.48
CA ASP A 123 -8.48 -1.74 -17.43
C ASP A 123 -9.93 -2.20 -17.28
N SER A 124 -10.12 -3.23 -16.49
CA SER A 124 -11.41 -3.75 -16.06
C SER A 124 -11.38 -4.04 -14.58
N LYS A 125 -12.49 -3.79 -13.90
CA LYS A 125 -12.64 -3.93 -12.46
C LYS A 125 -13.88 -4.76 -12.15
N ALA A 126 -13.78 -5.59 -11.12
CA ALA A 126 -14.89 -6.27 -10.50
C ALA A 126 -15.02 -5.72 -9.08
N ILE A 127 -16.15 -5.07 -8.77
CA ILE A 127 -16.36 -4.33 -7.52
C ILE A 127 -17.54 -4.97 -6.79
N GLN A 128 -17.35 -5.33 -5.52
CA GLN A 128 -18.44 -5.70 -4.63
C GLN A 128 -18.88 -4.46 -3.86
N VAL A 129 -20.19 -4.25 -3.79
CA VAL A 129 -20.83 -3.08 -3.18
C VAL A 129 -21.74 -3.51 -2.03
N ASP A 130 -21.77 -2.72 -0.96
CA ASP A 130 -22.75 -2.85 0.12
C ASP A 130 -24.06 -2.16 -0.31
N PRO A 131 -25.14 -2.90 -0.59
CA PRO A 131 -26.39 -2.32 -1.09
C PRO A 131 -27.08 -1.41 -0.06
N LYS A 132 -26.63 -1.36 1.21
CA LYS A 132 -27.21 -0.43 2.19
C LYS A 132 -26.79 1.03 1.96
N ASN A 133 -25.60 1.24 1.40
CA ASN A 133 -24.94 2.54 1.39
C ASN A 133 -24.18 2.84 0.08
N GLY A 134 -24.05 1.89 -0.85
CA GLY A 134 -23.31 2.06 -2.10
C GLY A 134 -21.79 2.01 -1.98
N LYS A 135 -21.27 1.63 -0.80
CA LYS A 135 -19.84 1.65 -0.48
C LYS A 135 -19.14 0.37 -0.94
N VAL A 136 -17.85 0.47 -1.22
CA VAL A 136 -17.04 -0.64 -1.74
C VAL A 136 -16.71 -1.61 -0.61
N VAL A 137 -17.10 -2.88 -0.76
CA VAL A 137 -16.75 -3.95 0.19
C VAL A 137 -15.40 -4.55 -0.16
N ARG A 138 -15.16 -4.79 -1.46
CA ARG A 138 -13.91 -5.27 -2.02
C ARG A 138 -13.90 -5.01 -3.51
N PHE A 139 -12.72 -5.01 -4.11
CA PHE A 139 -12.59 -4.94 -5.56
C PHE A 139 -11.37 -5.71 -6.04
N ILE A 140 -11.38 -6.09 -7.31
CA ILE A 140 -10.25 -6.67 -8.00
C ILE A 140 -10.16 -6.01 -9.37
N MET A 141 -8.96 -5.63 -9.77
CA MET A 141 -8.67 -5.05 -11.08
C MET A 141 -7.70 -5.95 -11.84
N ASN A 142 -7.77 -5.93 -13.17
CA ASN A 142 -6.71 -6.52 -13.99
C ASN A 142 -5.54 -5.53 -14.16
N ASP A 143 -4.35 -6.07 -14.45
CA ASP A 143 -3.26 -5.26 -15.00
C ASP A 143 -3.64 -4.73 -16.39
N LYS A 144 -2.91 -3.70 -16.88
CA LYS A 144 -3.07 -2.95 -18.16
C LYS A 144 -3.01 -3.81 -19.46
N CYS A 145 -3.59 -5.00 -19.45
CA CYS A 145 -3.65 -5.93 -20.56
C CYS A 145 -4.88 -5.59 -21.41
N ALA A 146 -4.62 -5.01 -22.59
CA ALA A 146 -5.65 -4.47 -23.46
C ALA A 146 -6.76 -5.46 -23.86
N ALA A 147 -6.50 -6.77 -23.90
CA ALA A 147 -7.39 -7.79 -24.47
C ALA A 147 -8.76 -7.98 -23.76
N GLY A 148 -9.01 -7.31 -22.63
CA GLY A 148 -10.31 -7.29 -21.93
C GLY A 148 -10.97 -5.92 -21.83
N THR A 149 -10.49 -4.92 -22.58
CA THR A 149 -10.80 -3.50 -22.36
C THR A 149 -11.29 -2.82 -23.64
N GLY A 150 -11.82 -1.60 -23.54
CA GLY A 150 -12.31 -0.85 -24.70
C GLY A 150 -11.29 -0.69 -25.83
N ARG A 151 -10.00 -0.55 -25.51
CA ARG A 151 -8.93 -0.43 -26.53
C ARG A 151 -8.81 -1.66 -27.43
N PHE A 152 -9.11 -2.85 -26.92
CA PHE A 152 -9.13 -4.05 -27.75
C PHE A 152 -10.31 -4.02 -28.72
N LEU A 153 -11.49 -3.63 -28.25
CA LEU A 153 -12.68 -3.52 -29.10
C LEU A 153 -12.52 -2.43 -30.18
N GLU A 154 -11.86 -1.31 -29.86
CA GLU A 154 -11.53 -0.29 -30.88
C GLU A 154 -10.61 -0.83 -31.98
N LYS A 155 -9.56 -1.56 -31.62
CA LYS A 155 -8.64 -2.15 -32.60
C LYS A 155 -9.35 -3.24 -33.42
N ALA A 156 -10.19 -4.05 -32.77
CA ALA A 156 -11.04 -5.05 -33.43
C ALA A 156 -11.99 -4.41 -34.44
N ALA A 157 -12.67 -3.32 -34.07
CA ALA A 157 -13.56 -2.58 -34.95
C ALA A 157 -12.81 -2.10 -36.20
N SER A 158 -11.64 -1.48 -36.01
CA SER A 158 -10.80 -1.02 -37.13
C SER A 158 -10.36 -2.15 -38.06
N LEU A 159 -9.94 -3.30 -37.53
CA LEU A 159 -9.50 -4.45 -38.34
C LEU A 159 -10.65 -5.13 -39.10
N LEU A 160 -11.85 -5.05 -38.56
CA LEU A 160 -13.08 -5.58 -39.17
C LEU A 160 -13.83 -4.50 -39.97
N GLU A 161 -13.25 -3.32 -40.18
CA GLU A 161 -13.84 -2.21 -40.93
C GLU A 161 -15.23 -1.78 -40.38
N PHE A 162 -15.40 -1.88 -39.06
CA PHE A 162 -16.54 -1.33 -38.33
C PHE A 162 -16.12 -0.06 -37.57
N THR A 163 -17.07 0.84 -37.33
CA THR A 163 -16.94 1.80 -36.24
C THR A 163 -17.12 1.12 -34.89
N ILE A 164 -16.65 1.75 -33.81
CA ILE A 164 -16.83 1.20 -32.45
C ILE A 164 -18.30 1.02 -32.08
N ALA A 165 -19.18 1.90 -32.58
CA ALA A 165 -20.62 1.84 -32.35
C ALA A 165 -21.29 0.69 -33.12
N GLU A 166 -20.78 0.34 -34.31
CA GLU A 166 -21.32 -0.76 -35.13
C GLU A 166 -20.86 -2.14 -34.66
N LEU A 167 -19.68 -2.24 -34.02
CA LEU A 167 -19.06 -3.53 -33.67
C LEU A 167 -19.97 -4.39 -32.78
N GLY A 168 -20.59 -3.80 -31.77
CA GLY A 168 -21.50 -4.49 -30.84
C GLY A 168 -22.75 -5.05 -31.54
N PRO A 169 -23.56 -4.20 -32.22
CA PRO A 169 -24.70 -4.66 -33.00
C PRO A 169 -24.35 -5.70 -34.07
N ALA A 170 -23.21 -5.53 -34.78
CA ALA A 170 -22.77 -6.49 -35.79
C ALA A 170 -22.49 -7.87 -35.19
N ALA A 171 -21.92 -7.95 -33.98
CA ALA A 171 -21.68 -9.22 -33.29
C ALA A 171 -22.97 -9.98 -32.99
N LEU A 172 -24.09 -9.28 -32.76
CA LEU A 172 -25.39 -9.91 -32.47
C LEU A 172 -26.07 -10.52 -33.71
N LEU A 173 -25.60 -10.18 -34.91
CA LEU A 173 -26.12 -10.76 -36.17
C LEU A 173 -25.53 -12.15 -36.47
N ALA A 174 -24.46 -12.54 -35.77
CA ALA A 174 -23.80 -13.81 -35.98
C ALA A 174 -24.62 -14.98 -35.43
N ARG A 175 -24.75 -16.06 -36.21
CA ARG A 175 -25.39 -17.32 -35.75
C ARG A 175 -24.45 -18.19 -34.91
N SER A 176 -23.15 -18.03 -35.12
CA SER A 176 -22.08 -18.74 -34.42
C SER A 176 -20.83 -17.86 -34.44
N HIS A 177 -19.90 -18.11 -33.53
CA HIS A 177 -18.64 -17.40 -33.47
C HIS A 177 -17.46 -18.38 -33.48
N PRO A 178 -16.33 -18.03 -34.11
CA PRO A 178 -15.11 -18.82 -34.02
C PRO A 178 -14.55 -18.76 -32.58
N GLN A 179 -13.71 -19.73 -32.24
CA GLN A 179 -12.92 -19.69 -31.01
C GLN A 179 -11.68 -18.85 -31.27
N ILE A 180 -11.64 -17.65 -30.68
CA ILE A 180 -10.48 -16.75 -30.75
C ILE A 180 -9.72 -16.83 -29.44
N SER A 181 -8.40 -17.00 -29.54
CA SER A 181 -7.52 -17.10 -28.38
C SER A 181 -7.45 -15.76 -27.64
N SER A 182 -7.64 -15.80 -26.33
CA SER A 182 -7.76 -14.60 -25.51
C SER A 182 -6.39 -14.11 -25.02
N GLN A 183 -5.32 -14.04 -25.83
CA GLN A 183 -3.97 -13.77 -25.30
C GLN A 183 -3.41 -12.35 -25.48
N CYS A 184 -3.59 -11.70 -26.63
CA CYS A 184 -3.05 -10.35 -26.86
C CYS A 184 -3.72 -9.67 -28.07
N VAL A 185 -3.76 -8.32 -28.08
CA VAL A 185 -4.19 -7.52 -29.25
C VAL A 185 -3.37 -7.89 -30.51
N VAL A 186 -2.07 -8.15 -30.35
CA VAL A 186 -1.17 -8.50 -31.45
C VAL A 186 -1.54 -9.85 -32.08
N PHE A 187 -1.87 -10.84 -31.26
CA PHE A 187 -2.29 -12.15 -31.76
C PHE A 187 -3.71 -12.13 -32.33
N ALA A 188 -4.59 -11.32 -31.75
CA ALA A 188 -5.95 -11.15 -32.25
C ALA A 188 -5.96 -10.64 -33.71
N GLU A 189 -5.02 -9.78 -34.10
CA GLU A 189 -4.90 -9.33 -35.50
C GLU A 189 -4.60 -10.51 -36.45
N SER A 190 -3.66 -11.39 -36.08
CA SER A 190 -3.34 -12.58 -36.88
C SER A 190 -4.51 -13.57 -36.93
N GLU A 191 -5.23 -13.74 -35.83
CA GLU A 191 -6.41 -14.61 -35.77
C GLU A 191 -7.58 -14.07 -36.59
N ILE A 192 -7.82 -12.75 -36.58
CA ILE A 192 -8.83 -12.09 -37.43
C ILE A 192 -8.51 -12.35 -38.92
N ILE A 193 -7.25 -12.15 -39.33
CA ILE A 193 -6.83 -12.40 -40.72
C ILE A 193 -7.02 -13.88 -41.08
N SER A 194 -6.63 -14.79 -40.19
CA SER A 194 -6.80 -16.23 -40.39
C SER A 194 -8.28 -16.60 -40.55
N HIS A 195 -9.17 -16.17 -39.66
CA HIS A 195 -10.59 -16.48 -39.75
C HIS A 195 -11.24 -15.87 -40.99
N ARG A 196 -10.85 -14.65 -41.40
CA ARG A 196 -11.28 -14.07 -42.67
C ARG A 196 -10.84 -14.92 -43.87
N ALA A 197 -9.60 -15.43 -43.86
CA ALA A 197 -9.11 -16.30 -44.93
C ALA A 197 -9.84 -17.65 -45.00
N HIS A 198 -10.36 -18.14 -43.85
CA HIS A 198 -11.20 -19.35 -43.78
C HIS A 198 -12.68 -19.09 -44.13
N GLY A 199 -13.05 -17.87 -44.51
CA GLY A 199 -14.40 -17.52 -44.96
C GLY A 199 -15.38 -17.16 -43.84
N GLU A 200 -14.91 -16.97 -42.61
CA GLU A 200 -15.75 -16.48 -41.51
C GLU A 200 -16.23 -15.04 -41.80
N THR A 201 -17.49 -14.74 -41.49
CA THR A 201 -18.03 -13.40 -41.70
C THR A 201 -17.49 -12.41 -40.67
N ARG A 202 -17.55 -11.11 -40.98
CA ARG A 202 -17.09 -10.05 -40.07
C ARG A 202 -17.88 -10.05 -38.77
N GLU A 203 -19.17 -10.35 -38.85
CA GLU A 203 -20.10 -10.47 -37.71
C GLU A 203 -19.72 -11.65 -36.82
N ALA A 204 -19.43 -12.81 -37.40
CA ALA A 204 -18.99 -13.99 -36.67
C ALA A 204 -17.69 -13.75 -35.91
N ILE A 205 -16.70 -13.13 -36.58
CA ILE A 205 -15.43 -12.75 -35.95
C ILE A 205 -15.65 -11.71 -34.84
N ALA A 206 -16.49 -10.69 -35.07
CA ALA A 206 -16.85 -9.70 -34.06
C ALA A 206 -17.45 -10.37 -32.81
N ALA A 207 -18.37 -11.33 -32.96
CA ALA A 207 -18.89 -12.12 -31.85
C ALA A 207 -17.76 -12.88 -31.12
N GLY A 208 -16.87 -13.55 -31.87
CA GLY A 208 -15.74 -14.29 -31.29
C GLY A 208 -14.82 -13.41 -30.43
N LEU A 209 -14.57 -12.18 -30.87
CA LEU A 209 -13.75 -11.20 -30.15
C LEU A 209 -14.44 -10.74 -28.85
N HIS A 210 -15.76 -10.48 -28.86
CA HIS A 210 -16.49 -10.15 -27.64
C HIS A 210 -16.46 -11.30 -26.62
N TYR A 211 -16.70 -12.55 -27.03
CA TYR A 211 -16.61 -13.69 -26.11
C TYR A 211 -15.19 -13.91 -25.59
N ALA A 212 -14.15 -13.66 -26.40
CA ALA A 212 -12.76 -13.72 -25.95
C ALA A 212 -12.46 -12.68 -24.87
N SER A 213 -12.92 -11.43 -25.05
CA SER A 213 -12.79 -10.36 -24.05
C SER A 213 -13.62 -10.63 -22.79
N ALA A 214 -14.89 -11.01 -22.95
CA ALA A 214 -15.79 -11.31 -21.84
C ALA A 214 -15.29 -12.47 -20.97
N ARG A 215 -14.62 -13.48 -21.56
CA ARG A 215 -14.01 -14.60 -20.81
C ARG A 215 -12.91 -14.14 -19.85
N ARG A 216 -12.14 -13.10 -20.22
CA ARG A 216 -11.14 -12.49 -19.32
C ARG A 216 -11.79 -11.76 -18.16
N VAL A 217 -12.84 -11.00 -18.45
CA VAL A 217 -13.62 -10.28 -17.44
C VAL A 217 -14.28 -11.28 -16.49
N LYS A 218 -14.86 -12.38 -16.99
CA LYS A 218 -15.39 -13.47 -16.16
C LYS A 218 -14.35 -14.03 -15.19
N ASN A 219 -13.11 -14.27 -15.65
CA ASN A 219 -12.03 -14.78 -14.79
C ASN A 219 -11.58 -13.76 -13.72
N LEU A 220 -11.80 -12.46 -13.97
CA LEU A 220 -11.58 -11.42 -12.97
C LEU A 220 -12.70 -11.44 -11.93
N VAL A 221 -13.95 -11.45 -12.40
CA VAL A 221 -15.16 -11.43 -11.58
C VAL A 221 -15.27 -12.69 -10.71
N SER A 222 -14.82 -13.85 -11.18
CA SER A 222 -14.87 -15.12 -10.41
C SER A 222 -14.07 -15.12 -9.11
N LYS A 223 -13.21 -14.10 -8.90
CA LYS A 223 -12.43 -13.92 -7.67
C LYS A 223 -13.19 -13.14 -6.58
N ILE A 224 -14.40 -12.65 -6.87
CA ILE A 224 -15.34 -12.11 -5.89
C ILE A 224 -16.64 -12.93 -5.94
N PRO A 225 -17.30 -13.22 -4.80
CA PRO A 225 -18.68 -13.69 -4.79
C PRO A 225 -19.57 -12.87 -5.72
N LEU A 226 -20.18 -13.60 -6.65
CA LEU A 226 -21.11 -13.13 -7.65
C LEU A 226 -22.51 -13.23 -7.05
N GLU A 227 -23.12 -12.08 -6.76
CA GLU A 227 -24.48 -11.98 -6.24
C GLU A 227 -25.40 -11.41 -7.34
N GLY A 228 -26.72 -11.52 -7.15
CA GLY A 228 -27.70 -10.88 -8.05
C GLY A 228 -27.50 -9.35 -8.14
N ASP A 229 -28.27 -8.70 -9.03
CA ASP A 229 -28.19 -7.24 -9.24
C ASP A 229 -26.82 -6.78 -9.77
N LEU A 230 -26.36 -7.48 -10.81
CA LEU A 230 -25.11 -7.21 -11.52
C LEU A 230 -25.25 -5.96 -12.40
N VAL A 231 -24.43 -4.94 -12.14
CA VAL A 231 -24.38 -3.72 -12.94
C VAL A 231 -23.13 -3.70 -13.82
N PHE A 232 -23.27 -3.23 -15.05
CA PHE A 232 -22.16 -3.05 -16.00
C PHE A 232 -21.93 -1.56 -16.26
N THR A 233 -20.78 -1.03 -15.84
CA THR A 233 -20.40 0.39 -15.99
C THR A 233 -19.14 0.57 -16.85
N GLY A 234 -18.76 1.82 -17.06
CA GLY A 234 -17.54 2.20 -17.76
C GLY A 234 -17.78 2.45 -19.25
N GLY A 235 -16.73 2.85 -19.96
CA GLY A 235 -16.84 3.27 -21.37
C GLY A 235 -17.32 2.19 -22.33
N VAL A 236 -17.25 0.90 -21.94
CA VAL A 236 -17.71 -0.23 -22.77
C VAL A 236 -19.14 -0.66 -22.44
N SER A 237 -19.78 -0.08 -21.40
CA SER A 237 -21.13 -0.47 -20.97
C SER A 237 -22.22 -0.30 -22.05
N SER A 238 -22.02 0.62 -23.00
CA SER A 238 -22.91 0.82 -24.14
C SER A 238 -22.74 -0.20 -25.27
N ASN A 239 -21.71 -1.06 -25.23
CA ASN A 239 -21.50 -2.08 -26.24
C ASN A 239 -22.39 -3.30 -25.97
N VAL A 240 -23.48 -3.40 -26.75
CA VAL A 240 -24.47 -4.48 -26.65
C VAL A 240 -23.90 -5.87 -26.90
N GLY A 241 -22.89 -6.02 -27.76
CA GLY A 241 -22.21 -7.30 -28.00
C GLY A 241 -21.42 -7.77 -26.78
N MET A 242 -20.74 -6.84 -26.10
CA MET A 242 -20.05 -7.12 -24.85
C MET A 242 -21.02 -7.46 -23.72
N LYS A 243 -22.14 -6.72 -23.61
CA LYS A 243 -23.20 -7.01 -22.63
C LYS A 243 -23.70 -8.45 -22.78
N THR A 244 -24.10 -8.85 -23.99
CA THR A 244 -24.61 -10.22 -24.26
C THR A 244 -23.55 -11.27 -23.96
N ALA A 245 -22.31 -11.07 -24.40
CA ALA A 245 -21.23 -12.03 -24.14
C ALA A 245 -20.91 -12.19 -22.64
N LEU A 246 -21.02 -11.11 -21.86
CA LEU A 246 -20.89 -11.17 -20.40
C LEU A 246 -22.04 -11.93 -19.75
N GLU A 247 -23.29 -11.62 -20.11
CA GLU A 247 -24.48 -12.31 -19.58
C GLU A 247 -24.41 -13.82 -19.84
N ASP A 248 -24.08 -14.22 -21.07
CA ASP A 248 -23.98 -15.63 -21.46
C ASP A 248 -22.88 -16.38 -20.70
N LEU A 249 -21.72 -15.74 -20.51
CA LEU A 249 -20.57 -16.40 -19.86
C LEU A 249 -20.69 -16.42 -18.33
N ILE A 250 -21.27 -15.37 -17.74
CA ILE A 250 -21.43 -15.23 -16.29
C ILE A 250 -22.66 -16.03 -15.81
N GLY A 251 -23.70 -16.11 -16.63
CA GLY A 251 -24.96 -16.79 -16.29
C GLY A 251 -25.88 -15.95 -15.39
N LEU A 252 -25.65 -14.64 -15.30
CA LEU A 252 -26.53 -13.68 -14.63
C LEU A 252 -26.90 -12.55 -15.59
N PRO A 253 -28.16 -12.07 -15.55
CA PRO A 253 -28.57 -10.90 -16.32
C PRO A 253 -27.90 -9.63 -15.76
N ILE A 254 -27.53 -8.70 -16.64
CA ILE A 254 -27.06 -7.37 -16.28
C ILE A 254 -28.28 -6.45 -16.13
N THR A 255 -28.37 -5.78 -14.98
CA THR A 255 -29.48 -4.87 -14.66
C THR A 255 -29.57 -3.72 -15.67
N THR A 256 -30.76 -3.51 -16.21
CA THR A 256 -31.06 -2.34 -17.05
C THR A 256 -31.27 -1.11 -16.17
N LEU A 257 -30.54 -0.04 -16.45
CA LEU A 257 -30.60 1.24 -15.73
C LEU A 257 -31.29 2.30 -16.59
N LYS A 258 -31.84 3.33 -15.94
CA LYS A 258 -32.58 4.40 -16.62
C LYS A 258 -31.67 5.49 -17.19
N LEU A 259 -30.58 5.80 -16.48
CA LEU A 259 -29.48 6.61 -17.01
C LEU A 259 -28.44 5.68 -17.65
N ASP A 260 -27.81 6.14 -18.72
CA ASP A 260 -26.73 5.40 -19.36
C ASP A 260 -25.59 5.13 -18.34
N PRO A 261 -25.19 3.86 -18.12
CA PRO A 261 -24.15 3.49 -17.17
C PRO A 261 -22.77 4.06 -17.47
N VAL A 262 -22.55 4.66 -18.66
CA VAL A 262 -21.33 5.42 -18.97
C VAL A 262 -21.13 6.61 -18.03
N TYR A 263 -22.22 7.15 -17.46
CA TYR A 263 -22.19 8.28 -16.52
C TYR A 263 -22.06 7.85 -15.06
N ALA A 264 -21.98 6.55 -14.75
CA ALA A 264 -21.96 6.07 -13.36
C ALA A 264 -20.80 6.67 -12.54
N GLY A 265 -19.59 6.75 -13.09
CA GLY A 265 -18.44 7.38 -12.44
C GLY A 265 -18.68 8.86 -12.13
N ALA A 266 -19.13 9.62 -13.12
CA ALA A 266 -19.43 11.05 -12.94
C ALA A 266 -20.60 11.30 -11.96
N LEU A 267 -21.65 10.47 -12.01
CA LEU A 267 -22.77 10.55 -11.08
C LEU A 267 -22.32 10.29 -9.63
N GLY A 268 -21.54 9.23 -9.41
CA GLY A 268 -21.01 8.95 -8.09
C GLY A 268 -20.11 10.07 -7.56
N ALA A 269 -19.26 10.64 -8.43
CA ALA A 269 -18.48 11.83 -8.10
C ALA A 269 -19.38 13.01 -7.69
N ALA A 270 -20.47 13.28 -8.40
CA ALA A 270 -21.40 14.37 -8.06
C ALA A 270 -22.07 14.14 -6.69
N VAL A 271 -22.42 12.89 -6.38
CA VAL A 271 -22.94 12.51 -5.05
C VAL A 271 -21.89 12.73 -3.95
N TYR A 272 -20.62 12.38 -4.18
CA TYR A 272 -19.55 12.69 -3.23
C TYR A 272 -19.34 14.20 -3.06
N ALA A 273 -19.42 14.97 -4.14
CA ALA A 273 -19.31 16.42 -4.11
C ALA A 273 -20.38 17.05 -3.20
N GLN A 274 -21.61 16.54 -3.26
CA GLN A 274 -22.67 16.92 -2.33
C GLN A 274 -22.37 16.54 -0.89
N ASN A 275 -21.91 15.30 -0.66
CA ASN A 275 -21.55 14.84 0.68
C ASN A 275 -20.45 15.71 1.31
N PHE A 276 -19.42 16.07 0.55
CA PHE A 276 -18.36 16.98 1.01
C PHE A 276 -18.91 18.38 1.29
N TYR A 277 -19.71 18.94 0.40
CA TYR A 277 -20.35 20.24 0.62
C TYR A 277 -21.19 20.27 1.92
N LEU A 278 -21.99 19.23 2.17
CA LEU A 278 -22.79 19.11 3.38
C LEU A 278 -21.94 18.95 4.65
N ARG A 279 -20.79 18.28 4.55
CA ARG A 279 -19.82 18.16 5.66
C ARG A 279 -19.13 19.48 5.95
N ASP A 280 -18.62 20.16 4.93
CA ASP A 280 -17.89 21.43 5.09
C ASP A 280 -18.78 22.53 5.66
N ARG A 281 -20.07 22.52 5.35
CA ARG A 281 -21.06 23.39 6.03
C ARG A 281 -21.11 23.15 7.54
N ASN A 282 -20.98 21.90 7.98
CA ASN A 282 -21.00 21.51 9.40
C ASN A 282 -19.62 21.65 10.08
N VAL A 283 -18.52 21.64 9.32
CA VAL A 283 -17.13 21.73 9.81
C VAL A 283 -16.57 23.16 9.73
N SER A 284 -17.36 24.15 9.30
CA SER A 284 -16.97 25.57 9.26
C SER A 284 -16.68 26.25 10.62
N ALA A 285 -16.42 25.46 11.67
CA ALA A 285 -15.68 25.84 12.87
C ALA A 285 -14.54 24.82 13.08
N GLU A 286 -13.30 25.32 13.20
CA GLU A 286 -12.07 24.59 13.58
C GLU A 286 -11.21 24.00 12.44
N ASN A 287 -10.44 24.88 11.79
CA ASN A 287 -9.18 24.49 11.16
C ASN A 287 -8.08 24.42 12.25
N SER A 288 -7.68 23.22 12.66
CA SER A 288 -6.52 23.03 13.55
C SER A 288 -5.25 22.79 12.74
N ALA A 289 -4.27 23.68 12.89
CA ALA A 289 -2.91 23.41 12.47
C ALA A 289 -2.36 22.18 13.23
N ILE A 290 -1.83 21.20 12.49
CA ILE A 290 -1.12 20.07 13.08
C ILE A 290 0.21 20.61 13.62
N HIS A 291 0.38 20.63 14.95
CA HIS A 291 1.69 20.86 15.57
C HIS A 291 2.60 19.66 15.26
N LYS A 292 3.45 19.76 14.22
CA LYS A 292 4.51 18.78 13.96
C LYS A 292 5.72 19.10 14.83
N ALA A 293 6.29 18.10 15.49
CA ALA A 293 7.60 18.21 16.13
C ALA A 293 8.70 18.27 15.06
N ASP A 294 9.72 19.11 15.26
CA ASP A 294 10.89 19.20 14.38
C ASP A 294 11.93 18.14 14.73
N PHE A 295 12.22 17.27 13.77
CA PHE A 295 13.19 16.18 13.85
C PHE A 295 14.50 16.46 13.11
N SER A 296 14.70 17.67 12.57
CA SER A 296 15.88 18.01 11.78
C SER A 296 17.18 17.79 12.58
N GLU A 297 17.20 18.18 13.86
CA GLU A 297 18.35 17.96 14.75
C GLU A 297 18.66 16.47 14.98
N LEU A 298 17.63 15.64 15.15
CA LEU A 298 17.77 14.19 15.30
C LEU A 298 18.43 13.57 14.06
N ILE A 299 17.94 13.97 12.88
CA ILE A 299 18.41 13.49 11.59
C ILE A 299 19.86 13.94 11.36
N GLU A 300 20.18 15.20 11.68
CA GLU A 300 21.54 15.75 11.56
C GLU A 300 22.51 15.00 12.48
N ARG A 301 22.16 14.80 13.75
CA ARG A 301 22.99 14.05 14.71
C ARG A 301 23.21 12.61 14.30
N THR A 302 22.17 11.94 13.80
CA THR A 302 22.28 10.55 13.30
C THR A 302 23.20 10.48 12.07
N THR A 303 23.09 11.44 11.16
CA THR A 303 23.95 11.53 9.97
C THR A 303 25.40 11.82 10.34
N LEU A 304 25.64 12.72 11.30
CA LEU A 304 26.97 13.01 11.81
C LEU A 304 27.59 11.77 12.47
N ALA A 305 26.82 11.02 13.26
CA ALA A 305 27.30 9.79 13.89
C ALA A 305 27.66 8.70 12.87
N GLU A 306 26.90 8.57 11.77
CA GLU A 306 27.25 7.67 10.67
C GLU A 306 28.58 8.08 10.02
N LYS A 307 28.78 9.38 9.80
CA LYS A 307 30.04 9.90 9.26
C LYS A 307 31.22 9.69 10.21
N GLU A 308 31.05 10.01 11.48
CA GLU A 308 32.05 9.76 12.52
C GLU A 308 32.41 8.27 12.58
N PHE A 309 31.41 7.38 12.50
CA PHE A 309 31.65 5.94 12.42
C PHE A 309 32.48 5.55 11.19
N ILE A 310 32.19 6.10 10.02
CA ILE A 310 32.95 5.84 8.78
C ILE A 310 34.41 6.29 8.95
N ASP A 311 34.62 7.49 9.47
CA ASP A 311 35.94 8.13 9.61
C ASP A 311 36.80 7.52 10.73
N ARG A 312 36.19 6.78 11.67
CA ARG A 312 36.91 6.12 12.77
C ARG A 312 37.88 5.07 12.26
N SER A 313 39.11 5.14 12.78
CA SER A 313 40.20 4.17 12.56
C SER A 313 40.85 3.68 13.85
N ASP A 314 40.43 4.20 15.00
CA ASP A 314 40.95 3.91 16.34
C ASP A 314 40.46 2.56 16.89
N VAL A 315 39.41 2.00 16.29
CA VAL A 315 38.74 0.79 16.75
C VAL A 315 38.35 -0.10 15.58
N LYS A 316 38.13 -1.39 15.85
CA LYS A 316 37.51 -2.31 14.91
C LYS A 316 36.04 -1.96 14.67
N LYS A 317 35.63 -1.95 13.40
CA LYS A 317 34.27 -1.63 12.94
C LYS A 317 33.53 -2.89 12.50
N VAL A 318 32.37 -3.14 13.09
CA VAL A 318 31.57 -4.35 12.89
C VAL A 318 30.17 -3.98 12.37
N GLY A 319 29.83 -4.45 11.17
CA GLY A 319 28.48 -4.35 10.65
C GLY A 319 27.63 -5.54 11.07
N TYR A 320 26.33 -5.35 11.27
CA TYR A 320 25.41 -6.48 11.49
C TYR A 320 24.11 -6.35 10.70
N LEU A 321 23.53 -7.50 10.33
CA LEU A 321 22.41 -7.54 9.39
C LEU A 321 21.03 -7.70 10.06
N CYS A 322 20.93 -8.56 11.07
CA CYS A 322 19.65 -8.96 11.66
C CYS A 322 19.39 -8.29 13.01
N SER A 323 18.13 -7.98 13.32
CA SER A 323 17.74 -7.50 14.65
C SER A 323 17.91 -8.55 15.75
N TYR A 324 18.20 -9.81 15.40
CA TYR A 324 18.52 -10.88 16.36
C TYR A 324 19.98 -10.89 16.83
N THR A 325 20.83 -10.02 16.29
CA THR A 325 22.20 -9.87 16.77
C THR A 325 22.20 -9.25 18.18
N PRO A 326 22.84 -9.89 19.19
CA PRO A 326 22.98 -9.34 20.54
C PRO A 326 23.90 -8.10 20.57
N ILE A 327 23.32 -6.92 20.38
CA ILE A 327 24.08 -5.66 20.29
C ILE A 327 24.76 -5.27 21.61
N GLU A 328 24.25 -5.74 22.74
CA GLU A 328 24.86 -5.58 24.06
C GLU A 328 26.27 -6.20 24.10
N VAL A 329 26.48 -7.33 23.41
CA VAL A 329 27.78 -8.00 23.34
C VAL A 329 28.75 -7.22 22.46
N LEU A 330 28.26 -6.64 21.36
CA LEU A 330 29.07 -5.74 20.50
C LEU A 330 29.55 -4.53 21.31
N ALA A 331 28.62 -3.84 21.98
CA ALA A 331 28.95 -2.68 22.80
C ALA A 331 29.94 -3.03 23.92
N ALA A 332 29.72 -4.13 24.66
CA ALA A 332 30.62 -4.55 25.75
C ALA A 332 32.03 -4.95 25.28
N SER A 333 32.14 -5.43 24.03
CA SER A 333 33.43 -5.78 23.41
C SER A 333 34.29 -4.57 23.07
N GLY A 334 33.69 -3.38 23.03
CA GLY A 334 34.36 -2.13 22.70
C GLY A 334 34.61 -1.91 21.21
N VAL A 335 34.12 -2.78 20.32
CA VAL A 335 34.11 -2.51 18.88
C VAL A 335 33.10 -1.41 18.55
N ALA A 336 33.36 -0.64 17.49
CA ALA A 336 32.30 0.19 16.91
C ALA A 336 31.37 -0.70 16.09
N HIS A 337 30.05 -0.55 16.24
CA HIS A 337 29.08 -1.32 15.48
C HIS A 337 27.97 -0.47 14.85
N THR A 338 27.42 -0.95 13.74
CA THR A 338 26.27 -0.35 13.05
C THR A 338 25.43 -1.42 12.34
N ARG A 339 24.13 -1.16 12.18
CA ARG A 339 23.23 -2.05 11.44
C ARG A 339 23.22 -1.72 9.95
N LEU A 340 23.50 -2.70 9.11
CA LEU A 340 23.38 -2.55 7.65
C LEU A 340 21.93 -2.78 7.23
N MET A 341 21.16 -1.68 7.16
CA MET A 341 19.73 -1.74 6.83
C MET A 341 19.26 -0.71 5.79
N LYS A 342 20.19 -0.10 5.04
CA LYS A 342 19.88 0.89 4.01
C LYS A 342 19.19 0.25 2.80
N CYS A 343 18.15 0.88 2.28
CA CYS A 343 17.56 0.51 1.00
C CYS A 343 18.44 1.01 -0.15
N GLY A 344 18.55 0.20 -1.19
CA GLY A 344 19.19 0.59 -2.44
C GLY A 344 18.21 1.22 -3.40
N ASP A 345 18.69 2.10 -4.27
CA ASP A 345 17.98 2.44 -5.49
C ASP A 345 18.03 1.28 -6.50
N GLN A 346 17.44 1.47 -7.68
CA GLN A 346 17.41 0.44 -8.71
C GLN A 346 18.83 0.01 -9.16
N ALA A 347 19.81 0.91 -9.15
CA ALA A 347 21.18 0.59 -9.55
C ALA A 347 21.85 -0.29 -8.49
N VAL A 348 21.77 0.11 -7.21
CA VAL A 348 22.28 -0.68 -6.08
C VAL A 348 21.63 -2.07 -6.04
N VAL A 349 20.30 -2.16 -6.18
CA VAL A 349 19.59 -3.44 -6.20
C VAL A 349 20.08 -4.33 -7.34
N SER A 350 20.28 -3.77 -8.53
CA SER A 350 20.74 -4.50 -9.71
C SER A 350 22.18 -4.99 -9.56
N SER A 351 23.07 -4.19 -8.95
CA SER A 351 24.45 -4.60 -8.67
C SER A 351 24.53 -5.72 -7.65
N GLY A 352 23.68 -5.69 -6.62
CA GLY A 352 23.58 -6.78 -5.65
C GLY A 352 23.04 -8.08 -6.27
N GLU A 353 22.12 -7.98 -7.24
CA GLU A 353 21.57 -9.13 -7.95
C GLU A 353 22.64 -9.98 -8.66
N GLN A 354 23.75 -9.37 -9.09
CA GLN A 354 24.87 -10.09 -9.72
C GLN A 354 25.50 -11.16 -8.81
N PHE A 355 25.37 -10.99 -7.49
CA PHE A 355 25.88 -11.91 -6.47
C PHE A 355 24.81 -12.82 -5.88
N THR A 356 23.57 -12.69 -6.35
CA THR A 356 22.43 -13.50 -5.91
C THR A 356 21.52 -13.85 -7.10
N LYS A 357 20.21 -14.00 -6.90
CA LYS A 357 19.20 -14.25 -7.93
C LYS A 357 18.09 -13.21 -7.86
N SER A 358 17.41 -12.98 -8.99
CA SER A 358 16.27 -12.06 -9.11
C SER A 358 15.15 -12.32 -8.10
N VAL A 359 15.01 -13.57 -7.64
CA VAL A 359 14.02 -14.03 -6.65
C VAL A 359 14.45 -13.80 -5.19
N PHE A 360 15.49 -13.01 -4.92
CA PHE A 360 15.80 -12.54 -3.57
C PHE A 360 15.06 -11.24 -3.29
N CYS A 361 14.72 -10.98 -2.02
CA CYS A 361 14.08 -9.71 -1.67
C CYS A 361 15.07 -8.55 -1.83
N ASP A 362 14.52 -7.39 -2.19
CA ASP A 362 15.30 -6.18 -2.47
C ASP A 362 16.14 -5.70 -1.29
N PHE A 363 15.74 -6.01 -0.06
CA PHE A 363 16.58 -5.75 1.11
C PHE A 363 17.93 -6.48 1.02
N THR A 364 17.91 -7.79 0.78
CA THR A 364 19.13 -8.59 0.68
C THR A 364 19.96 -8.24 -0.55
N LYS A 365 19.30 -7.90 -1.67
CA LYS A 365 20.00 -7.40 -2.86
C LYS A 365 20.65 -6.05 -2.59
N SER A 366 19.99 -5.15 -1.88
CA SER A 366 20.55 -3.82 -1.56
C SER A 366 21.78 -3.91 -0.67
N VAL A 367 21.78 -4.79 0.34
CA VAL A 367 22.97 -5.03 1.18
C VAL A 367 24.17 -5.43 0.32
N LEU A 368 24.00 -6.43 -0.57
CA LEU A 368 25.06 -6.85 -1.49
C LEU A 368 25.44 -5.75 -2.49
N GLY A 369 24.45 -5.01 -2.96
CA GLY A 369 24.61 -3.89 -3.88
C GLY A 369 25.49 -2.79 -3.32
N HIS A 370 25.30 -2.41 -2.06
CA HIS A 370 26.14 -1.40 -1.44
C HIS A 370 27.61 -1.83 -1.31
N PHE A 371 27.89 -3.12 -1.10
CA PHE A 371 29.26 -3.64 -1.20
C PHE A 371 29.80 -3.59 -2.63
N ALA A 372 29.00 -4.01 -3.62
CA ALA A 372 29.39 -3.99 -5.03
C ALA A 372 29.69 -2.57 -5.54
N GLU A 373 28.88 -1.59 -5.11
CA GLU A 373 29.03 -0.16 -5.40
C GLU A 373 30.08 0.54 -4.52
N LYS A 374 30.82 -0.21 -3.69
CA LYS A 374 31.87 0.29 -2.82
C LYS A 374 31.43 1.45 -1.91
N ASN A 375 30.22 1.38 -1.38
CA ASN A 375 29.74 2.34 -0.39
C ASN A 375 30.71 2.42 0.80
N GLU A 376 31.03 3.62 1.25
CA GLU A 376 32.06 3.88 2.28
C GLU A 376 31.75 3.17 3.60
N LEU A 377 30.49 3.20 4.05
CA LEU A 377 30.06 2.50 5.25
C LEU A 377 30.29 1.00 5.15
N HIS A 378 30.03 0.40 4.00
CA HIS A 378 30.12 -1.05 3.81
C HIS A 378 31.57 -1.52 3.66
N THR A 379 32.36 -0.81 2.85
CA THR A 379 33.76 -1.17 2.58
C THR A 379 34.70 -0.84 3.73
N GLY A 380 34.32 0.09 4.62
CA GLY A 380 35.10 0.44 5.81
C GLY A 380 35.04 -0.57 6.96
N LEU A 381 34.24 -1.63 6.88
CA LEU A 381 34.02 -2.57 8.00
C LEU A 381 35.11 -3.63 8.08
N ASP A 382 35.59 -3.93 9.29
CA ASP A 382 36.56 -5.00 9.54
C ASP A 382 35.90 -6.39 9.58
N ARG A 383 34.59 -6.45 9.88
CA ARG A 383 33.84 -7.69 10.05
C ARG A 383 32.34 -7.46 9.85
N ILE A 384 31.64 -8.48 9.34
CA ILE A 384 30.18 -8.54 9.39
C ILE A 384 29.72 -9.66 10.32
N VAL A 385 28.60 -9.44 11.01
CA VAL A 385 27.96 -10.43 11.88
C VAL A 385 26.50 -10.62 11.48
N SER A 386 26.08 -11.87 11.35
CA SER A 386 24.69 -12.20 11.01
C SER A 386 24.14 -13.32 11.87
N PHE A 387 23.32 -12.96 12.84
CA PHE A 387 22.38 -13.88 13.49
C PHE A 387 21.18 -14.11 12.56
N TYR A 388 21.35 -14.97 11.56
CA TYR A 388 20.44 -15.04 10.43
C TYR A 388 19.12 -15.73 10.78
N THR A 389 18.02 -15.12 10.34
CA THR A 389 16.67 -15.65 10.56
C THR A 389 16.07 -16.26 9.29
N CYS A 390 16.23 -15.66 8.12
CA CYS A 390 15.72 -16.22 6.86
C CYS A 390 16.84 -16.80 5.99
N ALA A 391 16.47 -17.69 5.06
CA ALA A 391 17.41 -18.30 4.12
C ALA A 391 18.12 -17.26 3.24
N SER A 392 17.39 -16.23 2.80
CA SER A 392 17.97 -15.13 2.01
C SER A 392 19.06 -14.40 2.79
N MET A 393 18.85 -14.13 4.08
CA MET A 393 19.84 -13.45 4.92
C MET A 393 21.06 -14.32 5.21
N LYS A 394 20.86 -15.63 5.38
CA LYS A 394 21.96 -16.59 5.50
C LYS A 394 22.84 -16.55 4.24
N ALA A 395 22.24 -16.70 3.07
CA ALA A 395 22.94 -16.66 1.79
C ALA A 395 23.63 -15.31 1.57
N THR A 396 22.99 -14.18 1.93
CA THR A 396 23.62 -12.86 1.90
C THR A 396 24.88 -12.81 2.76
N ALA A 397 24.86 -13.33 3.98
CA ALA A 397 26.03 -13.36 4.85
C ALA A 397 27.17 -14.21 4.26
N GLU A 398 26.86 -15.40 3.72
CA GLU A 398 27.83 -16.27 3.04
C GLU A 398 28.42 -15.61 1.79
N THR A 399 27.59 -14.91 1.00
CA THR A 399 28.06 -14.14 -0.15
C THR A 399 28.99 -13.00 0.27
N ILE A 400 28.69 -12.28 1.35
CA ILE A 400 29.57 -11.20 1.84
C ILE A 400 30.94 -11.76 2.25
N ASP A 401 30.98 -12.89 2.95
CA ASP A 401 32.21 -13.57 3.34
C ASP A 401 33.08 -13.95 2.13
N ASN A 402 32.43 -14.49 1.09
CA ASN A 402 33.13 -14.99 -0.09
C ASN A 402 33.72 -13.89 -0.98
N PHE A 403 33.11 -12.70 -1.01
CA PHE A 403 33.42 -11.69 -2.03
C PHE A 403 33.87 -10.33 -1.48
N PHE A 404 33.53 -9.97 -0.25
CA PHE A 404 33.67 -8.58 0.21
C PHE A 404 34.41 -8.45 1.54
N VAL A 405 33.78 -8.83 2.64
CA VAL A 405 34.28 -8.60 4.00
C VAL A 405 34.10 -9.89 4.80
N PRO A 406 35.10 -10.32 5.58
CA PRO A 406 34.95 -11.50 6.42
C PRO A 406 33.69 -11.42 7.28
N THR A 407 32.90 -12.49 7.29
CA THR A 407 31.57 -12.52 7.89
C THR A 407 31.40 -13.71 8.83
N LEU A 408 30.85 -13.45 10.01
CA LEU A 408 30.52 -14.45 11.02
C LEU A 408 29.01 -14.69 11.04
N GLY A 409 28.61 -15.94 10.82
CA GLY A 409 27.20 -16.36 10.81
C GLY A 409 26.84 -17.18 12.03
N TYR A 410 25.75 -16.81 12.70
CA TYR A 410 25.21 -17.49 13.88
C TYR A 410 23.76 -17.93 13.65
N VAL A 411 23.40 -19.09 14.17
CA VAL A 411 22.08 -19.69 13.97
C VAL A 411 21.12 -19.19 15.03
N VAL A 412 20.03 -18.54 14.60
CA VAL A 412 18.89 -18.31 15.48
C VAL A 412 18.01 -19.56 15.49
N PRO A 413 17.73 -20.19 16.65
CA PRO A 413 16.84 -21.34 16.71
C PRO A 413 15.44 -20.95 16.22
N ARG A 414 14.72 -21.92 15.67
CA ARG A 414 13.35 -21.68 15.18
C ARG A 414 12.30 -21.68 16.29
N ASP A 415 12.51 -22.48 17.34
CA ASP A 415 11.58 -22.64 18.45
C ASP A 415 12.22 -22.12 19.74
N GLY A 416 11.92 -20.86 20.06
CA GLY A 416 12.35 -20.24 21.31
C GLY A 416 11.50 -20.62 22.53
N SER A 417 10.44 -21.43 22.37
CA SER A 417 9.61 -21.87 23.51
C SER A 417 10.23 -23.03 24.28
N ARG A 418 11.16 -23.78 23.66
CA ARG A 418 11.84 -24.92 24.28
C ARG A 418 13.13 -24.51 24.95
N GLU A 419 13.39 -25.10 26.12
CA GLU A 419 14.65 -24.93 26.84
C GLU A 419 15.87 -25.24 25.94
N ALA A 420 15.83 -26.34 25.18
CA ALA A 420 16.90 -26.71 24.26
C ALA A 420 17.23 -25.61 23.23
N GLY A 421 16.22 -24.89 22.73
CA GLY A 421 16.42 -23.77 21.80
C GLY A 421 17.11 -22.59 22.49
N ARG A 422 16.73 -22.28 23.73
CA ARG A 422 17.33 -21.21 24.53
C ARG A 422 18.77 -21.51 24.90
N THR A 423 19.05 -22.74 25.33
CA THR A 423 20.42 -23.19 25.64
C THR A 423 21.31 -23.18 24.40
N PHE A 424 20.81 -23.65 23.26
CA PHE A 424 21.52 -23.56 21.99
C PHE A 424 21.86 -22.11 21.63
N PHE A 425 20.86 -21.22 21.73
CA PHE A 425 21.08 -19.81 21.41
C PHE A 425 22.08 -19.15 22.35
N ARG A 426 22.04 -19.44 23.65
CA ARG A 426 23.06 -19.00 24.61
C ARG A 426 24.47 -19.44 24.17
N HIS A 427 24.64 -20.67 23.70
CA HIS A 427 25.93 -21.13 23.18
C HIS A 427 26.37 -20.36 21.93
N GLU A 428 25.46 -20.04 21.01
CA GLU A 428 25.76 -19.17 19.86
C GLU A 428 26.23 -17.78 20.31
N ILE A 429 25.60 -17.19 21.33
CA ILE A 429 26.04 -15.90 21.90
C ILE A 429 27.44 -16.01 22.55
N LEU A 430 27.74 -17.12 23.21
CA LEU A 430 29.08 -17.36 23.79
C LEU A 430 30.15 -17.59 22.72
N ASN A 431 29.82 -18.28 21.63
CA ASN A 431 30.70 -18.40 20.47
C ASN A 431 30.98 -17.01 19.87
N PHE A 432 29.93 -16.20 19.74
CA PHE A 432 30.03 -14.82 19.28
C PHE A 432 30.93 -13.96 20.17
N ARG A 433 30.80 -14.06 21.50
CA ARG A 433 31.71 -13.43 22.47
C ARG A 433 33.18 -13.78 22.18
N ASN A 434 33.47 -15.07 21.97
CA ASN A 434 34.82 -15.55 21.73
C ASN A 434 35.39 -15.06 20.39
N ASP A 435 34.56 -14.98 19.35
CA ASP A 435 35.00 -14.47 18.05
C ASP A 435 35.24 -12.96 18.07
N LEU A 436 34.42 -12.20 18.80
CA LEU A 436 34.66 -10.78 19.05
C LEU A 436 35.96 -10.56 19.84
N ALA A 437 36.26 -11.42 20.80
CA ALA A 437 37.51 -11.32 21.56
C ALA A 437 38.75 -11.52 20.68
N LYS A 438 38.68 -12.42 19.67
CA LYS A 438 39.74 -12.57 18.67
C LYS A 438 39.89 -11.34 17.77
N LEU A 439 38.80 -10.60 17.54
CA LEU A 439 38.79 -9.40 16.70
C LEU A 439 39.29 -8.15 17.46
N GLY A 440 38.72 -7.87 18.63
CA GLY A 440 38.98 -6.68 19.43
C GLY A 440 40.10 -6.84 20.46
N GLY A 441 40.62 -8.05 20.66
CA GLY A 441 41.67 -8.33 21.65
C GLY A 441 41.21 -8.32 23.11
N LYS A 442 39.89 -8.26 23.36
CA LYS A 442 39.28 -8.17 24.69
C LYS A 442 38.15 -9.18 24.84
N GLN A 443 38.22 -10.00 25.89
CA GLN A 443 37.11 -10.87 26.28
C GLN A 443 36.09 -10.06 27.09
N VAL A 444 34.84 -10.01 26.64
CA VAL A 444 33.73 -9.38 27.38
C VAL A 444 33.51 -10.10 28.70
N SER A 445 33.45 -9.39 29.82
CA SER A 445 33.09 -9.93 31.14
C SER A 445 31.58 -9.90 31.40
N ASP A 446 31.13 -10.61 32.44
CA ASP A 446 29.72 -10.64 32.83
C ASP A 446 29.24 -9.27 33.37
N ASP A 447 30.11 -8.54 34.06
CA ASP A 447 29.82 -7.19 34.60
C ASP A 447 29.65 -6.16 33.48
N GLU A 448 30.55 -6.16 32.49
CA GLU A 448 30.47 -5.29 31.31
C GLU A 448 29.22 -5.58 30.49
N LEU A 449 28.88 -6.87 30.32
CA LEU A 449 27.66 -7.26 29.64
C LEU A 449 26.41 -6.78 30.42
N SER A 450 26.41 -6.95 31.74
CA SER A 450 25.31 -6.53 32.60
C SER A 450 25.12 -5.01 32.59
N GLU A 451 26.21 -4.24 32.50
CA GLU A 451 26.16 -2.79 32.31
C GLU A 451 25.50 -2.41 30.98
N GLN A 452 25.93 -3.04 29.88
CA GLN A 452 25.33 -2.79 28.57
C GLN A 452 23.86 -3.21 28.50
N ILE A 453 23.48 -4.32 29.15
CA ILE A 453 22.08 -4.74 29.28
C ILE A 453 21.25 -3.63 29.93
N ARG A 454 21.71 -3.04 31.05
CA ARG A 454 21.00 -1.93 31.73
C ARG A 454 20.81 -0.72 30.82
N LEU A 455 21.87 -0.31 30.11
CA LEU A 455 21.81 0.83 29.20
C LEU A 455 20.83 0.60 28.05
N TYR A 456 20.89 -0.56 27.40
CA TYR A 456 19.99 -0.89 26.30
C TYR A 456 18.55 -1.14 26.77
N ASN A 457 18.33 -1.68 27.97
CA ASN A 457 16.99 -1.76 28.58
C ASN A 457 16.40 -0.35 28.75
N ARG A 458 17.17 0.60 29.28
CA ARG A 458 16.73 1.99 29.43
C ARG A 458 16.41 2.64 28.08
N ALA A 459 17.25 2.42 27.06
CA ALA A 459 16.99 2.94 25.71
C ALA A 459 15.73 2.34 25.08
N ARG A 460 15.52 1.02 25.21
CA ARG A 460 14.29 0.34 24.77
C ARG A 460 13.06 0.88 25.50
N ALA A 461 13.15 1.09 26.81
CA ALA A 461 12.07 1.66 27.60
C ALA A 461 11.68 3.07 27.12
N LEU A 462 12.66 3.95 26.86
CA LEU A 462 12.41 5.28 26.32
C LEU A 462 11.75 5.23 24.93
N ILE A 463 12.19 4.33 24.04
CA ILE A 463 11.53 4.15 22.72
C ILE A 463 10.08 3.69 22.89
N ARG A 464 9.79 2.79 23.84
CA ARG A 464 8.42 2.36 24.15
C ARG A 464 7.59 3.52 24.73
N GLU A 465 8.16 4.34 25.61
CA GLU A 465 7.52 5.52 26.19
C GLU A 465 7.20 6.56 25.11
N ILE A 466 8.14 6.86 24.21
CA ILE A 466 7.92 7.72 23.03
C ILE A 466 6.82 7.14 22.13
N SER A 467 6.88 5.84 21.84
CA SER A 467 5.86 5.19 21.03
C SER A 467 4.48 5.26 21.69
N ALA A 468 4.40 5.15 23.02
CA ALA A 468 3.15 5.22 23.77
C ALA A 468 2.46 6.59 23.64
N LEU A 469 3.19 7.67 23.35
CA LEU A 469 2.59 8.97 23.02
C LEU A 469 1.70 8.91 21.77
N ARG A 470 1.91 7.93 20.87
CA ARG A 470 1.06 7.69 19.71
C ARG A 470 -0.27 6.99 20.06
N LYS A 471 -0.48 6.58 21.32
CA LYS A 471 -1.78 6.08 21.81
C LYS A 471 -2.77 7.20 22.11
N ARG A 472 -2.32 8.46 22.21
CA ARG A 472 -3.15 9.68 22.34
C ARG A 472 -4.16 9.81 21.19
N ASP A 473 -5.23 10.58 21.39
CA ASP A 473 -6.27 10.79 20.37
C ASP A 473 -5.74 11.51 19.15
N ASN A 474 -4.92 12.56 19.36
CA ASN A 474 -4.09 13.14 18.32
C ASN A 474 -2.59 12.90 18.61
N PRO A 475 -1.97 11.88 17.98
CA PRO A 475 -0.56 11.56 18.15
C PRO A 475 0.39 12.73 17.78
N PRO A 476 1.35 13.11 18.65
CA PRO A 476 2.33 14.16 18.34
C PRO A 476 3.43 13.70 17.38
N LEU A 477 3.40 12.42 16.96
CA LEU A 477 4.46 11.75 16.23
C LEU A 477 3.88 10.97 15.04
N THR A 478 4.49 11.10 13.86
CA THR A 478 4.17 10.25 12.70
C THR A 478 4.87 8.89 12.78
N GLY A 479 4.43 7.91 12.00
CA GLY A 479 5.18 6.66 11.87
C GLY A 479 6.53 6.88 11.19
N ARG A 480 6.60 7.80 10.22
CA ARG A 480 7.88 8.19 9.59
C ARG A 480 8.89 8.71 10.60
N ASP A 481 8.49 9.67 11.43
CA ASP A 481 9.36 10.25 12.44
C ASP A 481 9.79 9.20 13.48
N PHE A 482 8.88 8.30 13.85
CA PHE A 482 9.22 7.19 14.73
C PHE A 482 10.31 6.29 14.13
N LEU A 483 10.30 6.04 12.81
CA LEU A 483 11.37 5.28 12.15
C LEU A 483 12.72 6.04 12.12
N GLU A 484 12.73 7.36 12.15
CA GLU A 484 13.98 8.11 12.33
C GLU A 484 14.52 7.97 13.77
N ILE A 485 13.64 7.89 14.77
CA ILE A 485 14.02 7.62 16.16
C ILE A 485 14.62 6.21 16.28
N THR A 486 14.00 5.19 15.66
CA THR A 486 14.55 3.83 15.69
C THR A 486 15.84 3.70 14.87
N ARG A 487 16.01 4.49 13.81
CA ARG A 487 17.28 4.60 13.05
C ARG A 487 18.41 5.14 13.92
N ALA A 488 18.15 6.15 14.75
CA ALA A 488 19.14 6.70 15.67
C ALA A 488 19.65 5.63 16.66
N PHE A 489 18.76 4.76 17.17
CA PHE A 489 19.14 3.63 18.04
C PHE A 489 20.13 2.66 17.39
N TYR A 490 20.08 2.47 16.06
CA TYR A 490 20.98 1.53 15.38
C TYR A 490 22.33 2.14 14.99
N ASN A 491 22.47 3.47 15.04
CA ASN A 491 23.67 4.19 14.60
C ASN A 491 24.45 4.84 15.75
N LEU A 492 23.80 5.14 16.87
CA LEU A 492 24.44 5.77 18.02
C LEU A 492 24.90 4.74 19.05
N GLN A 493 25.85 5.09 19.90
CA GLN A 493 26.20 4.32 21.10
C GLN A 493 25.18 4.58 22.22
N PRO A 494 24.95 3.62 23.12
CA PRO A 494 23.83 3.68 24.07
C PRO A 494 23.83 4.96 24.94
N GLU A 495 24.97 5.46 25.37
CA GLU A 495 25.09 6.68 26.18
C GLU A 495 24.58 7.91 25.41
N ALA A 496 24.96 8.04 24.14
CA ALA A 496 24.51 9.12 23.28
C ALA A 496 23.02 8.97 22.91
N GLN A 497 22.53 7.73 22.78
CA GLN A 497 21.11 7.44 22.54
C GLN A 497 20.24 7.91 23.71
N LEU A 498 20.64 7.64 24.96
CA LEU A 498 19.82 7.96 26.13
C LEU A 498 19.53 9.46 26.23
N VAL A 499 20.56 10.30 26.11
CA VAL A 499 20.43 11.76 26.16
C VAL A 499 19.47 12.26 25.06
N LEU A 500 19.62 11.71 23.86
CA LEU A 500 18.80 12.07 22.70
C LEU A 500 17.33 11.63 22.86
N LEU A 501 17.09 10.40 23.32
CA LEU A 501 15.76 9.86 23.51
C LEU A 501 15.01 10.57 24.65
N GLU A 502 15.70 10.94 25.73
CA GLU A 502 15.10 11.71 26.83
C GLU A 502 14.68 13.12 26.40
N ASP A 503 15.49 13.79 25.59
CA ASP A 503 15.14 15.07 24.98
C ASP A 503 13.92 14.94 24.05
N VAL A 504 13.94 13.98 23.13
CA VAL A 504 12.83 13.71 22.19
C VAL A 504 11.54 13.40 22.96
N TYR A 505 11.61 12.55 23.98
CA TYR A 505 10.45 12.25 24.82
C TYR A 505 9.90 13.51 25.50
N THR A 506 10.77 14.32 26.11
CA THR A 506 10.37 15.55 26.81
C THR A 506 9.67 16.53 25.88
N ARG A 507 10.24 16.76 24.68
CA ARG A 507 9.64 17.62 23.66
C ARG A 507 8.28 17.12 23.20
N LEU A 508 8.16 15.83 22.86
CA LEU A 508 6.90 15.24 22.37
C LEU A 508 5.82 15.15 23.46
N ALA A 509 6.21 14.82 24.69
CA ALA A 509 5.28 14.70 25.80
C ALA A 509 4.59 16.04 26.13
N GLY A 510 5.31 17.15 25.96
CA GLY A 510 4.83 18.52 26.17
C GLY A 510 3.93 19.09 25.07
N ILE A 511 3.80 18.41 23.92
CA ILE A 511 2.89 18.86 22.85
C ILE A 511 1.43 18.62 23.29
N PRO A 512 0.58 19.68 23.32
CA PRO A 512 -0.82 19.55 23.70
C PRO A 512 -1.61 18.75 22.68
N GLU A 513 -2.65 18.02 23.14
CA GLU A 513 -3.61 17.39 22.24
C GLU A 513 -4.54 18.46 21.66
N SER A 514 -4.38 18.75 20.37
CA SER A 514 -5.20 19.73 19.66
C SER A 514 -5.48 19.24 18.24
N GLY A 515 -6.70 19.43 17.74
CA GLY A 515 -7.08 19.11 16.36
C GLY A 515 -7.79 17.78 16.17
N SER A 516 -8.18 17.49 14.93
CA SER A 516 -8.97 16.31 14.59
C SER A 516 -8.17 15.01 14.73
N ALA A 517 -8.76 13.99 15.36
CA ALA A 517 -8.16 12.66 15.46
C ALA A 517 -7.95 12.06 14.05
N PRO A 518 -6.71 11.70 13.66
CA PRO A 518 -6.45 11.14 12.35
C PRO A 518 -6.94 9.70 12.25
N LEU A 519 -7.18 9.22 11.03
CA LEU A 519 -7.38 7.79 10.79
C LEU A 519 -6.13 7.00 11.19
N ARG A 520 -6.31 6.02 12.08
CA ARG A 520 -5.22 5.30 12.76
C ARG A 520 -4.90 3.99 12.05
N LEU A 521 -3.71 3.91 11.47
CA LEU A 521 -3.26 2.74 10.72
C LEU A 521 -2.06 2.08 11.39
N MET A 522 -1.92 0.78 11.17
CA MET A 522 -0.76 -0.02 11.54
C MET A 522 -0.01 -0.44 10.28
N MET A 523 1.32 -0.37 10.30
CA MET A 523 2.16 -0.97 9.27
C MET A 523 2.76 -2.27 9.80
N ALA A 524 2.29 -3.41 9.30
CA ALA A 524 2.69 -4.74 9.76
C ALA A 524 3.42 -5.52 8.66
N GLY A 525 4.33 -6.42 9.04
CA GLY A 525 4.91 -7.41 8.14
C GLY A 525 6.43 -7.34 7.99
N GLY A 526 6.89 -7.24 6.74
CA GLY A 526 8.31 -7.24 6.37
C GLY A 526 9.07 -6.02 6.85
N ILE A 527 10.41 -6.05 6.71
CA ILE A 527 11.25 -4.91 7.04
C ILE A 527 10.89 -3.69 6.18
N VAL A 528 10.79 -2.53 6.82
CA VAL A 528 10.89 -1.22 6.18
C VAL A 528 12.32 -0.74 6.39
N ALA A 529 13.11 -0.74 5.33
CA ALA A 529 14.53 -0.42 5.38
C ALA A 529 14.77 1.09 5.57
N ASP A 530 15.97 1.45 5.98
CA ASP A 530 16.35 2.86 6.06
C ASP A 530 16.35 3.49 4.66
N GLY A 531 15.66 4.61 4.48
CA GLY A 531 15.39 5.25 3.18
C GLY A 531 14.11 4.79 2.46
N ASP A 532 13.53 3.63 2.79
CA ASP A 532 12.25 3.19 2.20
C ASP A 532 11.09 3.86 2.93
N ARG A 533 10.82 5.12 2.60
CA ARG A 533 9.74 5.93 3.22
C ARG A 533 8.50 6.04 2.35
N ARG A 534 8.53 5.57 1.11
CA ARG A 534 7.47 5.77 0.10
C ARG A 534 6.05 5.50 0.62
N ILE A 535 5.82 4.36 1.28
CA ILE A 535 4.46 4.02 1.77
C ILE A 535 4.05 4.96 2.89
N LEU A 536 4.96 5.30 3.82
CA LEU A 536 4.69 6.27 4.88
C LEU A 536 4.42 7.67 4.30
N ASP A 537 5.18 8.08 3.28
CA ASP A 537 5.01 9.34 2.57
C ASP A 537 3.62 9.46 1.94
N LEU A 538 3.19 8.42 1.23
CA LEU A 538 1.85 8.38 0.63
C LEU A 538 0.75 8.44 1.70
N VAL A 539 0.87 7.66 2.76
CA VAL A 539 -0.15 7.59 3.83
C VAL A 539 -0.26 8.90 4.60
N GLU A 540 0.88 9.45 5.04
CA GLU A 540 0.90 10.53 6.02
C GLU A 540 0.89 11.92 5.39
N ASP A 541 1.53 12.12 4.23
CA ASP A 541 1.58 13.44 3.58
C ASP A 541 0.49 13.63 2.52
N GLN A 542 0.13 12.57 1.79
CA GLN A 542 -0.79 12.70 0.64
C GLN A 542 -2.22 12.27 0.94
N ILE A 543 -2.42 11.28 1.82
CA ILE A 543 -3.75 10.71 2.11
C ILE A 543 -4.35 11.26 3.42
N GLY A 544 -3.50 11.75 4.33
CA GLY A 544 -3.93 12.33 5.61
C GLY A 544 -4.37 11.28 6.63
N ALA A 545 -3.84 10.06 6.56
CA ALA A 545 -3.95 9.06 7.63
C ALA A 545 -2.67 9.03 8.47
N ARG A 546 -2.66 8.29 9.57
CA ARG A 546 -1.53 8.23 10.51
C ARG A 546 -1.09 6.81 10.76
N ILE A 547 0.19 6.51 10.55
CA ILE A 547 0.77 5.26 11.05
C ILE A 547 1.04 5.45 12.55
N VAL A 548 0.24 4.79 13.39
CA VAL A 548 0.34 4.93 14.85
C VAL A 548 1.23 3.85 15.49
N VAL A 549 1.52 2.76 14.76
CA VAL A 549 2.40 1.68 15.23
C VAL A 549 2.94 0.85 14.05
N GLU A 550 4.21 0.45 14.18
CA GLU A 550 4.94 -0.39 13.25
C GLU A 550 5.24 -1.76 13.84
N ASP A 551 4.73 -2.79 13.19
CA ASP A 551 4.92 -4.19 13.55
C ASP A 551 5.84 -4.91 12.56
N HIS A 552 7.08 -4.44 12.52
CA HIS A 552 8.19 -5.02 11.77
C HIS A 552 9.52 -4.81 12.52
N CYS A 553 10.61 -5.38 12.02
CA CYS A 553 11.90 -5.44 12.74
C CYS A 553 12.72 -4.12 12.75
N SER A 554 12.24 -3.08 12.09
CA SER A 554 12.70 -1.68 12.21
C SER A 554 11.71 -0.81 13.00
N GLY A 555 10.54 -1.36 13.34
CA GLY A 555 9.51 -0.73 14.15
C GLY A 555 9.59 -1.13 15.63
N LEU A 556 8.48 -0.96 16.33
CA LEU A 556 8.39 -1.10 17.79
C LEU A 556 8.74 -2.51 18.30
N GLY A 557 8.47 -3.55 17.49
CA GLY A 557 8.67 -4.95 17.91
C GLY A 557 10.10 -5.28 18.35
N ALA A 558 11.11 -4.60 17.83
CA ALA A 558 12.51 -4.80 18.22
C ALA A 558 12.82 -4.32 19.66
N PHE A 559 11.96 -3.46 20.22
CA PHE A 559 12.16 -2.77 21.50
C PHE A 559 11.13 -3.17 22.56
N TYR A 560 10.21 -4.07 22.23
CA TYR A 560 9.04 -4.34 23.07
C TYR A 560 9.35 -5.14 24.36
N HIS A 561 10.52 -5.78 24.43
CA HIS A 561 10.90 -6.66 25.54
C HIS A 561 12.23 -6.22 26.17
N ASP A 562 12.31 -6.26 27.50
CA ASP A 562 13.54 -5.99 28.27
C ASP A 562 14.29 -7.28 28.58
N THR A 563 15.60 -7.16 28.76
CA THR A 563 16.43 -8.27 29.20
C THR A 563 16.41 -8.37 30.72
N ASP A 564 16.20 -9.57 31.26
CA ASP A 564 16.17 -9.79 32.72
C ASP A 564 17.56 -9.58 33.35
N GLU A 565 17.67 -8.55 34.20
CA GLU A 565 18.93 -8.16 34.85
C GLU A 565 19.29 -9.03 36.06
N LYS A 566 18.41 -9.95 36.49
CA LYS A 566 18.56 -10.69 37.75
C LYS A 566 19.15 -12.09 37.59
N ILE A 567 19.35 -12.55 36.36
CA ILE A 567 19.87 -13.89 36.05
C ILE A 567 21.20 -13.80 35.30
N ASP A 568 21.82 -14.96 35.00
CA ASP A 568 23.02 -15.04 34.16
C ASP A 568 22.84 -14.18 32.89
N PRO A 569 23.68 -13.15 32.65
CA PRO A 569 23.43 -12.16 31.60
C PRO A 569 23.44 -12.77 30.19
N TRP A 570 24.19 -13.85 29.99
CA TRP A 570 24.21 -14.59 28.72
C TRP A 570 22.89 -15.34 28.49
N GLN A 571 22.35 -15.99 29.52
CA GLN A 571 21.04 -16.62 29.47
C GLN A 571 19.91 -15.59 29.35
N ALA A 572 20.05 -14.44 30.03
CA ALA A 572 19.12 -13.33 29.93
C ALA A 572 18.99 -12.83 28.49
N LEU A 573 20.11 -12.58 27.81
CA LEU A 573 20.11 -12.20 26.40
C LEU A 573 19.47 -13.26 25.51
N ALA A 574 19.82 -14.54 25.71
CA ALA A 574 19.26 -15.62 24.93
C ALA A 574 17.72 -15.68 25.06
N ASN A 575 17.22 -15.46 26.27
CA ASN A 575 15.78 -15.38 26.53
C ASN A 575 15.16 -14.16 25.86
N ALA A 576 15.67 -12.96 26.16
CA ALA A 576 15.10 -11.71 25.68
C ALA A 576 14.99 -11.64 24.15
N TYR A 577 16.03 -12.08 23.44
CA TYR A 577 16.04 -12.09 21.97
C TYR A 577 15.10 -13.12 21.36
N LEU A 578 14.75 -14.19 22.08
CA LEU A 578 13.76 -15.18 21.66
C LEU A 578 12.34 -14.84 22.13
N ASP A 579 12.20 -13.99 23.15
CA ASP A 579 10.92 -13.54 23.74
C ASP A 579 10.42 -12.20 23.22
N LYS A 580 11.28 -11.37 22.62
CA LYS A 580 10.85 -10.17 21.88
C LYS A 580 9.84 -10.52 20.78
N ALA A 581 9.24 -9.50 20.16
CA ALA A 581 8.37 -9.65 19.00
C ALA A 581 8.99 -10.64 17.99
N PRO A 582 8.46 -11.88 17.89
CA PRO A 582 9.18 -12.93 17.19
C PRO A 582 9.13 -12.65 15.70
N CYS A 583 10.16 -13.00 14.93
CA CYS A 583 10.07 -12.95 13.46
C CYS A 583 9.03 -13.96 12.95
N ALA A 584 8.37 -13.71 11.82
CA ALA A 584 7.44 -14.66 11.18
C ALA A 584 8.07 -16.04 10.85
N ARG A 585 9.40 -16.17 10.88
CA ARG A 585 10.11 -17.46 10.75
C ARG A 585 10.05 -18.32 12.02
N GLN A 586 9.88 -17.70 13.18
CA GLN A 586 9.86 -18.38 14.48
C GLN A 586 8.61 -19.26 14.63
N THR A 587 8.72 -20.31 15.44
CA THR A 587 7.64 -21.24 15.74
C THR A 587 7.37 -21.29 17.25
N PRO A 588 6.11 -21.42 17.68
CA PRO A 588 4.90 -21.38 16.84
C PRO A 588 4.62 -19.97 16.29
N LEU A 589 4.10 -19.90 15.07
CA LEU A 589 3.73 -18.62 14.42
C LEU A 589 2.64 -17.88 15.22
N SER A 590 1.82 -18.58 16.01
CA SER A 590 0.78 -17.99 16.85
C SER A 590 1.32 -16.88 17.77
N LYS A 591 2.51 -17.06 18.37
CA LYS A 591 3.12 -16.01 19.22
C LYS A 591 3.34 -14.69 18.47
N ARG A 592 3.73 -14.76 17.21
CA ARG A 592 3.88 -13.59 16.34
C ARG A 592 2.52 -12.95 16.06
N LEU A 593 1.53 -13.76 15.73
CA LEU A 593 0.17 -13.29 15.42
C LEU A 593 -0.46 -12.61 16.64
N ASP A 594 -0.36 -13.21 17.82
CA ASP A 594 -0.91 -12.68 19.06
C ASP A 594 -0.24 -11.35 19.45
N PHE A 595 1.09 -11.24 19.28
CA PHE A 595 1.80 -9.98 19.45
C PHE A 595 1.29 -8.88 18.50
N SER A 596 1.05 -9.23 17.23
CA SER A 596 0.59 -8.27 16.21
C SER A 596 -0.82 -7.75 16.54
N VAL A 597 -1.70 -8.65 16.98
CA VAL A 597 -3.06 -8.32 17.46
C VAL A 597 -3.02 -7.46 18.71
N GLN A 598 -2.16 -7.81 19.67
CA GLN A 598 -1.98 -7.04 20.90
C GLN A 598 -1.58 -5.59 20.57
N LEU A 599 -0.59 -5.40 19.69
CA LEU A 599 -0.20 -4.06 19.23
C LEU A 599 -1.35 -3.31 18.55
N ALA A 600 -2.10 -3.98 17.66
CA ALA A 600 -3.22 -3.34 16.97
C ALA A 600 -4.30 -2.83 17.96
N SER A 601 -4.60 -3.64 18.98
CA SER A 601 -5.54 -3.27 20.04
C SER A 601 -5.02 -2.12 20.91
N GLU A 602 -3.77 -2.22 21.39
CA GLU A 602 -3.16 -1.22 22.27
C GLU A 602 -3.06 0.18 21.65
N TYR A 603 -2.92 0.25 20.33
CA TYR A 603 -2.79 1.50 19.59
C TYR A 603 -4.08 1.96 18.94
N ARG A 604 -5.22 1.28 19.22
CA ARG A 604 -6.55 1.60 18.67
C ARG A 604 -6.52 1.73 17.15
N VAL A 605 -5.90 0.74 16.51
CA VAL A 605 -5.75 0.69 15.06
C VAL A 605 -7.11 0.48 14.41
N GLN A 606 -7.37 1.19 13.31
CA GLN A 606 -8.62 1.14 12.55
C GLN A 606 -8.45 0.41 11.21
N GLY A 607 -7.21 0.28 10.72
CA GLY A 607 -6.88 -0.52 9.55
C GLY A 607 -5.40 -0.93 9.52
N VAL A 608 -5.12 -2.06 8.89
CA VAL A 608 -3.75 -2.61 8.82
C VAL A 608 -3.24 -2.57 7.39
N ILE A 609 -2.08 -1.98 7.19
CA ILE A 609 -1.29 -2.12 5.96
C ILE A 609 -0.32 -3.28 6.20
N TYR A 610 -0.62 -4.45 5.64
CA TYR A 610 0.28 -5.59 5.70
C TYR A 610 1.29 -5.51 4.53
N HIS A 611 2.44 -4.92 4.80
CA HIS A 611 3.50 -4.67 3.83
C HIS A 611 4.57 -5.75 3.89
N TYR A 612 5.05 -6.18 2.73
CA TYR A 612 6.27 -6.99 2.63
C TYR A 612 6.98 -6.76 1.31
N LEU A 613 8.31 -6.89 1.33
CA LEU A 613 9.10 -6.88 0.10
C LEU A 613 8.81 -8.14 -0.72
N LYS A 614 8.67 -7.98 -2.05
CA LYS A 614 8.57 -9.07 -3.00
C LYS A 614 9.70 -10.07 -2.74
N PHE A 615 9.36 -11.34 -2.84
CA PHE A 615 10.25 -12.46 -2.53
C PHE A 615 10.74 -12.55 -1.08
N CYS A 616 10.14 -11.86 -0.11
CA CYS A 616 10.33 -12.16 1.30
C CYS A 616 9.62 -13.48 1.66
N PRO A 617 10.34 -14.59 1.92
CA PRO A 617 9.69 -15.87 2.16
C PRO A 617 8.93 -15.89 3.49
N CYS A 618 9.48 -15.25 4.53
CA CYS A 618 8.90 -15.33 5.88
C CYS A 618 7.55 -14.62 5.98
N TYR A 619 7.46 -13.38 5.51
CA TYR A 619 6.23 -12.58 5.61
C TYR A 619 5.29 -12.80 4.43
N GLY A 620 5.81 -13.09 3.23
CA GLY A 620 5.01 -13.41 2.06
C GLY A 620 4.26 -14.73 2.19
N MET A 621 4.88 -15.77 2.77
CA MET A 621 4.20 -17.06 2.99
C MET A 621 3.25 -17.04 4.20
N ALA A 622 3.56 -16.26 5.24
CA ALA A 622 2.74 -16.17 6.44
C ALA A 622 1.54 -15.22 6.30
N LYS A 623 1.48 -14.40 5.23
CA LYS A 623 0.52 -13.29 5.08
C LYS A 623 -0.93 -13.66 5.37
N ASN A 624 -1.41 -14.79 4.85
CA ASN A 624 -2.81 -15.20 5.05
C ASN A 624 -3.13 -15.44 6.52
N SER A 625 -2.16 -15.94 7.30
CA SER A 625 -2.34 -16.13 8.74
C SER A 625 -2.47 -14.80 9.48
N PHE A 626 -1.70 -13.78 9.08
CA PHE A 626 -1.84 -12.43 9.64
C PHE A 626 -3.15 -11.76 9.22
N VAL A 627 -3.47 -11.81 7.92
CA VAL A 627 -4.69 -11.21 7.37
C VAL A 627 -5.93 -11.77 8.08
N HIS A 628 -6.05 -13.09 8.18
CA HIS A 628 -7.17 -13.71 8.89
C HIS A 628 -7.20 -13.30 10.37
N ARG A 629 -6.04 -13.29 11.04
CA ARG A 629 -5.98 -12.94 12.46
C ARG A 629 -6.43 -11.50 12.74
N PHE A 630 -6.09 -10.55 11.87
CA PHE A 630 -6.58 -9.17 11.99
C PHE A 630 -8.07 -9.05 11.64
N GLN A 631 -8.54 -9.81 10.63
CA GLN A 631 -9.95 -9.85 10.27
C GLN A 631 -10.83 -10.45 11.37
N ASP A 632 -10.32 -11.39 12.17
CA ASP A 632 -11.01 -11.92 13.35
C ASP A 632 -11.30 -10.83 14.41
N LEU A 633 -10.52 -9.73 14.41
CA LEU A 633 -10.77 -8.55 15.25
C LEU A 633 -11.69 -7.52 14.57
N GLY A 634 -12.17 -7.79 13.36
CA GLY A 634 -12.92 -6.83 12.55
C GLY A 634 -12.05 -5.73 11.94
N LEU A 635 -10.72 -5.88 11.89
CA LEU A 635 -9.82 -4.90 11.27
C LEU A 635 -9.70 -5.14 9.76
N PRO A 636 -10.01 -4.15 8.91
CA PRO A 636 -9.71 -4.22 7.48
C PRO A 636 -8.20 -4.27 7.25
N VAL A 637 -7.76 -5.05 6.26
CA VAL A 637 -6.34 -5.25 5.94
C VAL A 637 -6.09 -4.99 4.46
N LEU A 638 -5.12 -4.11 4.17
CA LEU A 638 -4.57 -3.92 2.83
C LEU A 638 -3.24 -4.65 2.71
N GLU A 639 -3.19 -5.69 1.88
CA GLU A 639 -1.95 -6.38 1.55
C GLU A 639 -1.15 -5.62 0.47
N LEU A 640 0.09 -5.21 0.78
CA LEU A 640 0.99 -4.55 -0.17
C LEU A 640 2.31 -5.32 -0.31
N ALA A 641 2.53 -5.89 -1.50
CA ALA A 641 3.83 -6.44 -1.90
C ALA A 641 4.57 -5.41 -2.77
N SER A 642 5.73 -4.91 -2.31
CA SER A 642 6.51 -3.90 -3.03
C SER A 642 7.95 -4.31 -3.26
N ASP A 643 8.66 -3.55 -4.07
CA ASP A 643 10.12 -3.57 -4.22
C ASP A 643 10.65 -2.14 -4.00
N TYR A 644 11.96 -1.90 -4.11
CA TYR A 644 12.51 -0.54 -3.97
C TYR A 644 12.41 0.29 -5.26
N SER A 645 11.89 -0.28 -6.35
CA SER A 645 11.61 0.49 -7.56
C SER A 645 10.47 1.46 -7.31
N LEU A 646 10.54 2.67 -7.85
CA LEU A 646 9.45 3.66 -7.77
C LEU A 646 8.35 3.43 -8.81
N GLY A 647 8.49 2.44 -9.69
CA GLY A 647 7.59 2.21 -10.84
C GLY A 647 6.13 1.88 -10.46
N ASP A 648 5.88 1.35 -9.27
CA ASP A 648 4.55 1.01 -8.78
C ASP A 648 3.93 2.06 -7.83
N THR A 649 4.60 3.22 -7.63
CA THR A 649 4.16 4.28 -6.69
C THR A 649 2.71 4.72 -6.93
N GLY A 650 2.33 4.96 -8.19
CA GLY A 650 0.95 5.37 -8.52
C GLY A 650 -0.09 4.29 -8.24
N GLN A 651 0.27 3.02 -8.42
CA GLN A 651 -0.60 1.88 -8.10
C GLN A 651 -0.76 1.73 -6.58
N ILE A 652 0.35 1.80 -5.83
CA ILE A 652 0.34 1.76 -4.37
C ILE A 652 -0.51 2.91 -3.81
N LYS A 653 -0.31 4.14 -4.32
CA LYS A 653 -1.08 5.31 -3.91
C LYS A 653 -2.58 5.08 -4.09
N THR A 654 -3.00 4.66 -5.28
CA THR A 654 -4.43 4.40 -5.58
C THR A 654 -5.04 3.35 -4.66
N ARG A 655 -4.30 2.30 -4.33
CA ARG A 655 -4.77 1.25 -3.40
C ARG A 655 -4.86 1.76 -1.95
N LEU A 656 -3.91 2.59 -1.53
CA LEU A 656 -3.92 3.21 -0.20
C LEU A 656 -5.08 4.22 -0.06
N GLU A 657 -5.32 5.07 -1.05
CA GLU A 657 -6.44 6.01 -1.06
C GLU A 657 -7.77 5.28 -0.96
N ALA A 658 -8.00 4.28 -1.81
CA ALA A 658 -9.21 3.46 -1.76
C ALA A 658 -9.38 2.77 -0.40
N PHE A 659 -8.30 2.26 0.19
CA PHE A 659 -8.35 1.64 1.52
C PHE A 659 -8.71 2.62 2.63
N VAL A 660 -8.09 3.82 2.63
CA VAL A 660 -8.38 4.87 3.61
C VAL A 660 -9.80 5.41 3.44
N GLU A 661 -10.27 5.55 2.21
CA GLU A 661 -11.63 5.98 1.92
C GLU A 661 -12.65 5.01 2.54
N VAL A 662 -12.52 3.71 2.26
CA VAL A 662 -13.38 2.65 2.85
C VAL A 662 -13.36 2.68 4.38
N LEU A 663 -12.21 2.98 4.99
CA LEU A 663 -12.09 3.10 6.44
C LEU A 663 -12.81 4.33 7.02
N LYS A 664 -12.63 5.50 6.42
CA LYS A 664 -13.34 6.74 6.81
C LYS A 664 -14.84 6.54 6.72
N GLU A 665 -15.27 5.91 5.64
CA GLU A 665 -16.65 5.58 5.38
C GLU A 665 -17.29 4.62 6.41
N THR A 666 -16.50 3.72 7.00
CA THR A 666 -16.99 2.75 7.99
C THR A 666 -17.19 3.38 9.36
N GLN A 667 -16.45 4.45 9.68
CA GLN A 667 -16.54 5.18 10.96
C GLN A 667 -17.73 6.14 11.05
N GLU A 668 -18.34 6.48 9.93
CA GLU A 668 -19.50 7.37 9.85
C GLU A 668 -20.84 6.64 10.10
N LYS A 669 -20.81 5.32 10.34
CA LYS A 669 -21.94 4.50 10.78
C LYS A 669 -21.96 4.40 12.30
#